data_AF-A0A1A9BAW5-F1
#
_entry.id   AF-A0A1A9BAW5-F1
#
_cell.length_a   1.000
_cell.length_b   1.000
_cell.length_c   1.000
_cell.angle_alpha   90.00
_cell.angle_beta   90.00
_cell.angle_gamma   90.00
#
_symmetry.space_group_name_H-M   'P 1'
#
loop_
_entity.id
_entity.type
_entity.pdbx_description
1 polymer ?
#
loop_
_entity_poly.entity_id
_entity_poly.type
_entity_poly.pdbx_seq_one_letter_code
_entity_poly.pdbx_strand_id
1 'polypeptide(L)'
;MIRTMLRLRARAGCEPAVGPAWETVAGQVGALAGSLRHELLRDALDPYGFVVVTEWTDEAALRAYRQGPVAARLTDLLRPLTEPADPPDYPPMREDGDGDGPVYVDVELTVPRDRLAEFHRGYPEVVRRMAAIPGYRREQLLREPGSDTHHIFAEWDGAAPFLAWIGDPAHASVQAGPIAPFLLDIRRRLFHVVPDGTGRHSTTGREADVQQTTEVLVVGAGPTGLTAAVELARRGIACRVIDKQVTPPGHADKAIGVHCRTMEIWEEQGVVREAMDAGIWLTGNMVFVNGEQTHRMSWELPGLPYDHLGLPQYETERILTARLAALGVRPQRGAELVDFTQDADGVTATVRTADGGTETVRAAYLVGADGAHSRVRERLGLTFTGGLGRFPQLFMLVDVDVNWDMPDGHLLRFLHMTDGQMDGMLVCVPLRGAHRYRIATLAPPRFFAQTGGRDAPPGFSEELDEPTIADVQAALDRLAPPGTRASNLRWSSVFRISHGIVDRYRDGRVFVAGDAAHLHPPAGGQGMNTGIQDTWNLAWKLALAVRGLAAPGLLDSYETERRPEGEEIVGRAVRMAGTEEVDRADLERQFLQEMSMLLSYAGSPLVGETVADPAALGDAPRPGDIAPDVDGLRRRGVGHPLRLRDLTRGTRHTLLLYADATADPAQLAGFTDLCADARRLAGGELDAYLLLDPEADEPRLADPPVVRDADRRFRAGYGLTGTGLYLIRPDGHVGFRGAPVDPDALRKHLHLIFGSAR
;
A
#
# COMPACT_ATOMS: atom_id res chain seq x y z
N MET A 1 -25.37 14.85 2.84
CA MET A 1 -25.00 16.29 2.83
C MET A 1 -25.55 16.96 1.57
N ILE A 2 -25.95 18.22 1.67
CA ILE A 2 -26.52 19.03 0.59
C ILE A 2 -25.72 20.30 0.40
N ARG A 3 -25.16 20.50 -0.79
CA ARG A 3 -24.45 21.70 -1.20
C ARG A 3 -25.38 22.64 -1.97
N THR A 4 -25.26 23.93 -1.69
CA THR A 4 -25.87 24.99 -2.51
C THR A 4 -24.82 26.03 -2.88
N MET A 5 -24.95 26.56 -4.09
CA MET A 5 -24.05 27.57 -4.63
C MET A 5 -24.87 28.75 -5.13
N LEU A 6 -24.62 29.93 -4.55
CA LEU A 6 -25.26 31.17 -4.95
C LEU A 6 -24.25 32.04 -5.67
N ARG A 7 -24.45 32.20 -6.98
CA ARG A 7 -23.65 33.12 -7.79
C ARG A 7 -24.08 34.56 -7.52
N LEU A 8 -23.09 35.41 -7.31
CA LEU A 8 -23.25 36.84 -7.04
C LEU A 8 -22.41 37.62 -8.04
N ARG A 9 -22.95 38.71 -8.56
CA ARG A 9 -22.21 39.68 -9.36
C ARG A 9 -22.19 41.01 -8.63
N ALA A 10 -21.01 41.48 -8.25
CA ALA A 10 -20.84 42.77 -7.61
C ALA A 10 -21.10 43.91 -8.59
N ARG A 11 -21.76 44.96 -8.13
CA ARG A 11 -21.85 46.23 -8.87
C ARG A 11 -20.46 46.85 -8.97
N ALA A 12 -20.23 47.61 -10.03
CA ALA A 12 -18.93 48.25 -10.24
C ALA A 12 -18.52 49.14 -9.04
N GLY A 13 -17.34 48.87 -8.49
CA GLY A 13 -16.81 49.56 -7.31
C GLY A 13 -17.26 49.00 -5.96
N CYS A 14 -18.14 47.98 -5.94
CA CYS A 14 -18.62 47.32 -4.72
C CYS A 14 -17.89 46.00 -4.42
N GLU A 15 -16.98 45.53 -5.28
CA GLU A 15 -16.27 44.26 -5.17
C GLU A 15 -15.53 44.11 -3.84
N PRO A 16 -14.79 45.13 -3.32
CA PRO A 16 -14.11 45.03 -2.04
C PRO A 16 -15.04 44.90 -0.83
N ALA A 17 -16.31 45.29 -0.98
CA ALA A 17 -17.29 45.28 0.11
C ALA A 17 -18.05 43.95 0.24
N VAL A 18 -18.03 43.08 -0.78
CA VAL A 18 -18.75 41.80 -0.78
C VAL A 18 -18.18 40.83 0.27
N GLY A 19 -16.84 40.74 0.38
CA GLY A 19 -16.16 39.89 1.36
C GLY A 19 -16.53 40.24 2.80
N PRO A 20 -16.32 41.48 3.26
CA PRO A 20 -16.70 41.92 4.60
C PRO A 20 -18.19 41.75 4.92
N ALA A 21 -19.06 41.95 3.92
CA ALA A 21 -20.50 41.73 4.07
C ALA A 21 -20.85 40.25 4.34
N TRP A 22 -20.19 39.32 3.64
CA TRP A 22 -20.30 37.88 3.91
C TRP A 22 -19.73 37.51 5.29
N GLU A 23 -18.53 37.99 5.63
CA GLU A 23 -17.85 37.70 6.90
C GLU A 23 -18.70 38.08 8.12
N THR A 24 -19.50 39.15 8.01
CA THR A 24 -20.43 39.61 9.06
C THR A 24 -21.46 38.53 9.46
N VAL A 25 -21.81 37.62 8.55
CA VAL A 25 -22.79 36.55 8.78
C VAL A 25 -22.19 35.15 8.68
N ALA A 26 -20.97 34.99 8.16
CA ALA A 26 -20.31 33.68 8.00
C ALA A 26 -20.29 32.88 9.30
N GLY A 27 -19.82 33.47 10.40
CA GLY A 27 -19.81 32.80 11.71
C GLY A 27 -21.21 32.47 12.25
N GLN A 28 -22.23 33.24 11.84
CA GLN A 28 -23.63 32.95 12.20
C GLN A 28 -24.16 31.77 11.39
N VAL A 29 -23.80 31.66 10.11
CA VAL A 29 -24.13 30.50 9.26
C VAL A 29 -23.46 29.25 9.83
N GLY A 30 -22.17 29.32 10.16
CA GLY A 30 -21.42 28.21 10.76
C GLY A 30 -21.98 27.72 12.10
N ALA A 31 -22.64 28.58 12.87
CA ALA A 31 -23.26 28.22 14.14
C ALA A 31 -24.68 27.63 13.99
N LEU A 32 -25.27 27.63 12.79
CA LEU A 32 -26.59 27.02 12.57
C LEU A 32 -26.51 25.50 12.64
N ALA A 33 -27.51 24.89 13.28
CA ALA A 33 -27.63 23.45 13.35
C ALA A 33 -27.66 22.85 11.93
N GLY A 34 -26.76 21.90 11.68
CA GLY A 34 -26.61 21.22 10.40
C GLY A 34 -25.80 22.00 9.34
N SER A 35 -25.18 23.13 9.66
CA SER A 35 -24.20 23.79 8.78
C SER A 35 -22.87 23.02 8.79
N LEU A 36 -22.36 22.66 7.62
CA LEU A 36 -21.11 21.89 7.46
C LEU A 36 -19.98 22.70 6.83
N ARG A 37 -20.27 23.50 5.80
CA ARG A 37 -19.32 24.38 5.10
C ARG A 37 -20.02 25.67 4.72
N HIS A 38 -19.32 26.80 4.81
CA HIS A 38 -19.87 28.11 4.45
C HIS A 38 -18.73 29.04 4.02
N GLU A 39 -18.62 29.27 2.72
CA GLU A 39 -17.48 30.01 2.15
C GLU A 39 -17.93 30.97 1.05
N LEU A 40 -17.13 32.02 0.86
CA LEU A 40 -17.24 32.92 -0.27
C LEU A 40 -16.05 32.69 -1.19
N LEU A 41 -16.30 32.19 -2.39
CA LEU A 41 -15.31 32.04 -3.44
C LEU A 41 -15.39 33.23 -4.40
N ARG A 42 -14.26 33.57 -5.03
CA ARG A 42 -14.18 34.60 -6.07
C ARG A 42 -13.97 33.94 -7.44
N ASP A 43 -14.61 34.46 -8.47
CA ASP A 43 -14.30 34.05 -9.83
C ASP A 43 -12.88 34.49 -10.19
N ALA A 44 -12.07 33.55 -10.68
CA ALA A 44 -10.67 33.79 -10.99
C ALA A 44 -10.48 34.58 -12.30
N LEU A 45 -11.48 34.60 -13.17
CA LEU A 45 -11.45 35.25 -14.48
C LEU A 45 -12.37 36.49 -14.55
N ASP A 46 -13.33 36.62 -13.65
CA ASP A 46 -14.23 37.77 -13.54
C ASP A 46 -14.06 38.51 -12.21
N PRO A 47 -13.50 39.74 -12.19
CA PRO A 47 -13.28 40.48 -10.96
C PRO A 47 -14.56 40.86 -10.21
N TYR A 48 -15.71 40.85 -10.88
CA TYR A 48 -17.04 41.14 -10.32
C TYR A 48 -17.75 39.88 -9.81
N GLY A 49 -17.25 38.68 -10.12
CA GLY A 49 -17.90 37.40 -9.84
C GLY A 49 -17.56 36.84 -8.47
N PHE A 50 -18.58 36.41 -7.73
CA PHE A 50 -18.45 35.71 -6.46
C PHE A 50 -19.42 34.52 -6.39
N VAL A 51 -19.09 33.52 -5.60
CA VAL A 51 -19.96 32.37 -5.33
C VAL A 51 -19.98 32.09 -3.83
N VAL A 52 -21.17 32.13 -3.24
CA VAL A 52 -21.37 31.67 -1.86
C VAL A 52 -21.67 30.18 -1.89
N VAL A 53 -20.82 29.38 -1.25
CA VAL A 53 -20.99 27.93 -1.11
C VAL A 53 -21.45 27.65 0.31
N THR A 54 -22.56 26.92 0.45
CA THR A 54 -22.97 26.38 1.76
C THR A 54 -23.27 24.89 1.66
N GLU A 55 -22.85 24.14 2.67
CA GLU A 55 -23.14 22.70 2.82
C GLU A 55 -23.93 22.45 4.10
N TRP A 56 -24.91 21.57 4.00
CA TRP A 56 -25.87 21.25 5.06
C TRP A 56 -25.96 19.74 5.27
N THR A 57 -26.24 19.30 6.49
CA THR A 57 -26.41 17.88 6.82
C THR A 57 -27.52 17.23 5.98
N ASP A 58 -28.65 17.93 5.84
CA ASP A 58 -29.88 17.45 5.20
C ASP A 58 -30.77 18.60 4.67
N GLU A 59 -31.88 18.24 4.02
CA GLU A 59 -32.83 19.21 3.44
C GLU A 59 -33.54 20.06 4.50
N ALA A 60 -33.74 19.52 5.71
CA ALA A 60 -34.42 20.24 6.78
C ALA A 60 -33.54 21.37 7.33
N ALA A 61 -32.24 21.11 7.53
CA ALA A 61 -31.25 22.11 7.91
C ALA A 61 -31.13 23.23 6.86
N LEU A 62 -31.02 22.85 5.57
CA LEU A 62 -31.01 23.82 4.47
C LEU A 62 -32.29 24.68 4.44
N ARG A 63 -33.46 24.05 4.63
CA ARG A 63 -34.75 24.76 4.66
C ARG A 63 -34.84 25.72 5.84
N ALA A 64 -34.38 25.29 7.02
CA ALA A 64 -34.34 26.11 8.22
C ALA A 64 -33.44 27.34 8.03
N TYR A 65 -32.27 27.19 7.40
CA TYR A 65 -31.41 28.31 7.03
C TYR A 65 -32.10 29.27 6.06
N ARG A 66 -32.63 28.75 4.94
CA ARG A 66 -33.27 29.56 3.89
C ARG A 66 -34.46 30.37 4.41
N GLN A 67 -35.20 29.85 5.39
CA GLN A 67 -36.34 30.52 6.02
C GLN A 67 -35.95 31.31 7.28
N GLY A 68 -34.69 31.23 7.70
CA GLY A 68 -34.20 31.77 8.95
C GLY A 68 -33.72 33.23 8.85
N PRO A 69 -33.54 33.89 10.00
CA PRO A 69 -33.13 35.30 10.06
C PRO A 69 -31.71 35.53 9.52
N VAL A 70 -30.83 34.52 9.53
CA VAL A 70 -29.46 34.62 9.02
C VAL A 70 -29.44 34.77 7.50
N ALA A 71 -30.24 33.97 6.77
CA ALA A 71 -30.34 34.09 5.31
C ALA A 71 -30.98 35.43 4.88
N ALA A 72 -31.99 35.90 5.63
CA ALA A 72 -32.59 37.22 5.41
C ALA A 72 -31.55 38.35 5.59
N ARG A 73 -30.76 38.29 6.67
CA ARG A 73 -29.71 39.26 6.94
C ARG A 73 -28.61 39.27 5.86
N LEU A 74 -28.17 38.09 5.42
CA LEU A 74 -27.22 37.97 4.31
C LEU A 74 -27.76 38.65 3.05
N THR A 75 -29.02 38.38 2.73
CA THR A 75 -29.69 38.97 1.55
C THR A 75 -29.70 40.49 1.65
N ASP A 76 -30.02 41.06 2.81
CA ASP A 76 -30.08 42.51 3.00
C ASP A 76 -28.69 43.18 2.95
N LEU A 77 -27.65 42.51 3.45
CA LEU A 77 -26.26 42.99 3.36
C LEU A 77 -25.72 42.98 1.93
N LEU A 78 -26.07 41.96 1.14
CA LEU A 78 -25.59 41.82 -0.24
C LEU A 78 -26.40 42.64 -1.25
N ARG A 79 -27.70 42.87 -1.00
CA ARG A 79 -28.61 43.60 -1.91
C ARG A 79 -28.07 44.93 -2.47
N PRO A 80 -27.44 45.83 -1.68
CA PRO A 80 -26.89 47.07 -2.23
C PRO A 80 -25.56 46.87 -2.99
N LEU A 81 -24.86 45.76 -2.76
CA LEU A 81 -23.52 45.49 -3.30
C LEU A 81 -23.57 44.71 -4.61
N THR A 82 -24.62 43.91 -4.82
CA THR A 82 -24.73 43.02 -5.97
C THR A 82 -25.80 43.48 -6.97
N GLU A 83 -25.65 43.07 -8.21
CA GLU A 83 -26.71 43.17 -9.21
C GLU A 83 -27.90 42.27 -8.79
N PRO A 84 -29.14 42.60 -9.22
CA PRO A 84 -30.30 41.74 -8.97
C PRO A 84 -30.04 40.34 -9.53
N ALA A 85 -30.17 39.31 -8.70
CA ALA A 85 -30.03 37.93 -9.14
C ALA A 85 -31.23 37.52 -10.01
N ASP A 86 -30.96 36.92 -11.17
CA ASP A 86 -31.96 36.41 -12.10
C ASP A 86 -31.48 35.05 -12.65
N PRO A 87 -32.29 33.97 -12.60
CA PRO A 87 -32.68 33.13 -11.45
C PRO A 87 -31.48 32.34 -10.82
N PRO A 88 -31.67 31.48 -9.78
CA PRO A 88 -30.56 30.72 -9.18
C PRO A 88 -29.92 29.73 -10.18
N ASP A 89 -28.62 29.93 -10.46
CA ASP A 89 -27.84 29.25 -11.50
C ASP A 89 -27.44 27.81 -11.13
N TYR A 90 -27.61 27.39 -9.86
CA TYR A 90 -27.33 26.03 -9.39
C TYR A 90 -28.47 25.47 -8.51
N PRO A 91 -29.03 24.30 -8.83
CA PRO A 91 -29.97 23.62 -7.93
C PRO A 91 -29.24 23.14 -6.66
N PRO A 92 -29.97 22.78 -5.58
CA PRO A 92 -29.37 22.05 -4.48
C PRO A 92 -28.80 20.72 -4.98
N MET A 93 -27.61 20.35 -4.51
CA MET A 93 -26.92 19.14 -4.95
C MET A 93 -26.49 18.31 -3.74
N ARG A 94 -26.30 17.00 -3.91
CA ARG A 94 -25.85 16.06 -2.88
C ARG A 94 -24.80 15.12 -3.44
N GLU A 95 -23.91 14.59 -2.61
CA GLU A 95 -22.87 13.64 -3.05
C GLU A 95 -23.43 12.26 -3.39
N ASP A 96 -24.40 11.78 -2.61
CA ASP A 96 -25.00 10.46 -2.80
C ASP A 96 -26.24 10.56 -3.68
N GLY A 97 -26.24 9.96 -4.88
CA GLY A 97 -27.44 9.88 -5.71
C GLY A 97 -27.26 9.05 -6.98
N ASP A 98 -28.28 8.28 -7.35
CA ASP A 98 -28.27 7.41 -8.55
C ASP A 98 -29.08 7.99 -9.71
N GLY A 99 -29.19 9.33 -9.79
CA GLY A 99 -30.04 9.98 -10.79
C GLY A 99 -29.38 10.11 -12.16
N ASP A 100 -30.15 9.88 -13.23
CA ASP A 100 -29.78 10.14 -14.64
C ASP A 100 -29.74 11.64 -15.01
N GLY A 101 -29.77 12.53 -14.02
CA GLY A 101 -29.76 13.97 -14.21
C GLY A 101 -28.36 14.57 -14.33
N PRO A 102 -28.26 15.89 -14.57
CA PRO A 102 -26.98 16.59 -14.60
C PRO A 102 -26.19 16.36 -13.31
N VAL A 103 -24.87 16.27 -13.45
CA VAL A 103 -23.95 16.19 -12.31
C VAL A 103 -23.00 17.37 -12.31
N TYR A 104 -22.55 17.73 -11.12
CA TYR A 104 -21.60 18.80 -10.89
C TYR A 104 -20.35 18.23 -10.26
N VAL A 105 -19.19 18.67 -10.73
CA VAL A 105 -17.88 18.18 -10.29
C VAL A 105 -17.11 19.37 -9.76
N ASP A 106 -16.71 19.31 -8.49
CA ASP A 106 -15.79 20.26 -7.89
C ASP A 106 -14.39 19.66 -7.89
N VAL A 107 -13.46 20.24 -8.65
CA VAL A 107 -12.05 19.88 -8.64
C VAL A 107 -11.27 20.95 -7.89
N GLU A 108 -10.95 20.68 -6.63
CA GLU A 108 -10.09 21.51 -5.78
C GLU A 108 -8.62 21.22 -6.12
N LEU A 109 -7.83 22.27 -6.33
CA LEU A 109 -6.41 22.19 -6.65
C LEU A 109 -5.63 23.34 -6.02
N THR A 110 -4.36 23.10 -5.68
CA THR A 110 -3.47 24.16 -5.17
C THR A 110 -2.56 24.66 -6.29
N VAL A 111 -2.54 25.96 -6.55
CA VAL A 111 -1.70 26.57 -7.57
C VAL A 111 -0.59 27.38 -6.89
N PRO A 112 0.69 26.98 -7.02
CA PRO A 112 1.81 27.72 -6.44
C PRO A 112 1.83 29.20 -6.86
N ARG A 113 2.04 30.10 -5.91
CA ARG A 113 1.98 31.57 -6.14
C ARG A 113 2.89 32.05 -7.27
N ASP A 114 4.08 31.46 -7.36
CA ASP A 114 5.09 31.76 -8.39
C ASP A 114 4.67 31.31 -9.79
N ARG A 115 3.73 30.37 -9.90
CA ARG A 115 3.20 29.83 -11.15
C ARG A 115 1.73 30.17 -11.42
N LEU A 116 1.11 31.00 -10.58
CA LEU A 116 -0.30 31.40 -10.71
C LEU A 116 -0.61 32.06 -12.06
N ALA A 117 0.29 32.92 -12.54
CA ALA A 117 0.12 33.58 -13.83
C ALA A 117 0.21 32.62 -15.02
N GLU A 118 0.98 31.54 -14.89
CA GLU A 118 1.07 30.47 -15.89
C GLU A 118 -0.25 29.69 -15.94
N PHE A 119 -0.74 29.27 -14.77
CA PHE A 119 -2.01 28.56 -14.64
C PHE A 119 -3.19 29.36 -15.22
N HIS A 120 -3.35 30.63 -14.83
CA HIS A 120 -4.42 31.50 -15.34
C HIS A 120 -4.32 31.77 -16.85
N ARG A 121 -3.12 31.74 -17.43
CA ARG A 121 -2.93 31.88 -18.87
C ARG A 121 -3.28 30.60 -19.63
N GLY A 122 -2.97 29.44 -19.06
CA GLY A 122 -3.26 28.13 -19.66
C GLY A 122 -4.72 27.72 -19.55
N TYR A 123 -5.40 28.13 -18.47
CA TYR A 123 -6.75 27.67 -18.16
C TYR A 123 -7.81 27.94 -19.25
N PRO A 124 -7.88 29.13 -19.90
CA PRO A 124 -8.83 29.36 -20.99
C PRO A 124 -8.64 28.43 -22.20
N GLU A 125 -7.45 27.88 -22.39
CA GLU A 125 -7.21 26.87 -23.42
C GLU A 125 -7.82 25.53 -23.06
N VAL A 126 -7.78 25.14 -21.79
CA VAL A 126 -8.42 23.93 -21.29
C VAL A 126 -9.93 24.03 -21.46
N VAL A 127 -10.56 25.14 -21.09
CA VAL A 127 -12.00 25.35 -21.30
C VAL A 127 -12.40 25.15 -22.77
N ARG A 128 -11.59 25.64 -23.72
CA ARG A 128 -11.83 25.40 -25.16
C ARG A 128 -11.70 23.94 -25.57
N ARG A 129 -10.77 23.19 -24.97
CA ARG A 129 -10.60 21.74 -25.22
C ARG A 129 -11.76 20.95 -24.61
N MET A 130 -12.18 21.32 -23.39
CA MET A 130 -13.30 20.70 -22.66
C MET A 130 -14.63 20.87 -23.38
N ALA A 131 -14.86 22.00 -24.05
CA ALA A 131 -16.07 22.27 -24.81
C ALA A 131 -16.36 21.25 -25.95
N ALA A 132 -15.36 20.46 -26.37
CA ALA A 132 -15.53 19.41 -27.38
C ALA A 132 -15.85 18.03 -26.79
N ILE A 133 -15.85 17.89 -25.45
CA ILE A 133 -16.05 16.60 -24.78
C ILE A 133 -17.55 16.26 -24.70
N PRO A 134 -17.97 15.06 -25.16
CA PRO A 134 -19.36 14.64 -25.05
C PRO A 134 -19.86 14.65 -23.60
N GLY A 135 -21.01 15.29 -23.38
CA GLY A 135 -21.66 15.38 -22.07
C GLY A 135 -21.09 16.46 -21.15
N TYR A 136 -20.06 17.20 -21.55
CA TYR A 136 -19.60 18.39 -20.84
C TYR A 136 -20.48 19.60 -21.19
N ARG A 137 -20.88 20.40 -20.19
CA ARG A 137 -21.70 21.59 -20.40
C ARG A 137 -20.91 22.89 -20.26
N ARG A 138 -20.33 23.09 -19.08
CA ARG A 138 -19.63 24.32 -18.70
C ARG A 138 -18.78 24.07 -17.48
N GLU A 139 -17.81 24.94 -17.22
CA GLU A 139 -17.11 25.00 -15.95
C GLU A 139 -16.81 26.44 -15.54
N GLN A 140 -16.54 26.63 -14.26
CA GLN A 140 -16.14 27.91 -13.69
C GLN A 140 -14.89 27.73 -12.83
N LEU A 141 -13.91 28.61 -12.98
CA LEU A 141 -12.72 28.65 -12.13
C LEU A 141 -12.97 29.62 -10.98
N LEU A 142 -13.05 29.07 -9.77
CA LEU A 142 -13.22 29.79 -8.53
C LEU A 142 -11.92 29.76 -7.72
N ARG A 143 -11.74 30.73 -6.83
CA ARG A 143 -10.59 30.84 -5.95
C ARG A 143 -11.03 31.23 -4.55
N GLU A 144 -10.44 30.59 -3.55
CA GLU A 144 -10.59 30.99 -2.15
C GLU A 144 -9.86 32.33 -1.89
N PRO A 145 -10.55 33.36 -1.35
CA PRO A 145 -9.92 34.62 -1.00
C PRO A 145 -8.75 34.44 -0.02
N GLY A 146 -7.59 35.02 -0.34
CA GLY A 146 -6.40 34.93 0.53
C GLY A 146 -5.64 33.59 0.48
N SER A 147 -6.11 32.63 -0.31
CA SER A 147 -5.55 31.29 -0.43
C SER A 147 -4.95 31.02 -1.83
N ASP A 148 -4.17 29.95 -1.92
CA ASP A 148 -3.61 29.40 -3.15
C ASP A 148 -4.46 28.26 -3.72
N THR A 149 -5.63 28.01 -3.11
CA THR A 149 -6.63 27.04 -3.54
C THR A 149 -7.52 27.60 -4.66
N HIS A 150 -7.70 26.80 -5.70
CA HIS A 150 -8.64 27.01 -6.79
C HIS A 150 -9.62 25.85 -6.86
N HIS A 151 -10.80 26.12 -7.41
CA HIS A 151 -11.83 25.14 -7.68
C HIS A 151 -12.23 25.23 -9.16
N ILE A 152 -12.10 24.14 -9.90
CA ILE A 152 -12.72 24.00 -11.22
C ILE A 152 -14.07 23.33 -10.99
N PHE A 153 -15.13 24.12 -11.04
CA PHE A 153 -16.49 23.64 -10.85
C PHE A 153 -17.17 23.38 -12.19
N ALA A 154 -17.26 22.12 -12.60
CA ALA A 154 -17.75 21.69 -13.91
C ALA A 154 -19.15 21.07 -13.85
N GLU A 155 -19.97 21.30 -14.87
CA GLU A 155 -21.30 20.74 -15.05
C GLU A 155 -21.30 19.76 -16.23
N TRP A 156 -21.93 18.60 -16.04
CA TRP A 156 -22.06 17.54 -17.03
C TRP A 156 -23.52 17.11 -17.18
N ASP A 157 -23.86 16.57 -18.35
CA ASP A 157 -25.19 16.01 -18.65
C ASP A 157 -25.58 14.85 -17.73
N GLY A 158 -24.59 14.14 -17.16
CA GLY A 158 -24.78 13.07 -16.18
C GLY A 158 -23.47 12.43 -15.72
N ALA A 159 -23.55 11.49 -14.79
CA ALA A 159 -22.37 10.81 -14.23
C ALA A 159 -21.63 9.96 -15.27
N ALA A 160 -22.36 9.25 -16.14
CA ALA A 160 -21.77 8.36 -17.15
C ALA A 160 -20.78 9.05 -18.11
N PRO A 161 -21.11 10.18 -18.78
CA PRO A 161 -20.14 10.86 -19.65
C PRO A 161 -18.93 11.40 -18.88
N PHE A 162 -19.12 11.88 -17.65
CA PHE A 162 -18.00 12.30 -16.80
C PHE A 162 -17.08 11.12 -16.44
N LEU A 163 -17.64 9.99 -16.00
CA LEU A 163 -16.88 8.78 -15.64
C LEU A 163 -16.16 8.18 -16.85
N ALA A 164 -16.79 8.19 -18.03
CA ALA A 164 -16.16 7.78 -19.29
C ALA A 164 -14.99 8.70 -19.65
N TRP A 165 -15.14 10.00 -19.46
CA TRP A 165 -14.09 10.99 -19.72
C TRP A 165 -12.88 10.82 -18.80
N ILE A 166 -13.07 10.64 -17.48
CA ILE A 166 -11.94 10.39 -16.56
C ILE A 166 -11.32 9.00 -16.72
N GLY A 167 -12.07 8.04 -17.27
CA GLY A 167 -11.59 6.69 -17.59
C GLY A 167 -10.72 6.62 -18.85
N ASP A 168 -10.73 7.67 -19.68
CA ASP A 168 -9.86 7.78 -20.84
C ASP A 168 -8.47 8.29 -20.43
N PRO A 169 -7.38 7.53 -20.66
CA PRO A 169 -6.01 7.97 -20.36
C PRO A 169 -5.60 9.29 -21.05
N ALA A 170 -6.26 9.66 -22.17
CA ALA A 170 -6.01 10.91 -22.89
C ALA A 170 -6.47 12.15 -22.11
N HIS A 171 -7.35 12.00 -21.12
CA HIS A 171 -7.80 13.08 -20.23
C HIS A 171 -6.61 13.83 -19.62
N ALA A 172 -5.69 13.10 -18.99
CA ALA A 172 -4.63 13.68 -18.15
C ALA A 172 -3.48 14.30 -18.96
N SER A 173 -3.33 13.92 -20.23
CA SER A 173 -2.19 14.30 -21.07
C SER A 173 -2.57 15.25 -22.21
N VAL A 174 -3.71 15.03 -22.86
CA VAL A 174 -4.13 15.78 -24.06
C VAL A 174 -5.15 16.86 -23.72
N GLN A 175 -6.14 16.53 -22.89
CA GLN A 175 -7.28 17.42 -22.64
C GLN A 175 -6.98 18.44 -21.52
N ALA A 176 -6.26 18.03 -20.47
CA ALA A 176 -5.72 18.92 -19.44
C ALA A 176 -4.68 19.94 -19.96
N GLY A 177 -4.00 19.64 -21.07
CA GLY A 177 -3.13 20.57 -21.78
C GLY A 177 -2.16 21.37 -20.89
N PRO A 178 -2.14 22.72 -21.00
CA PRO A 178 -1.15 23.55 -20.31
C PRO A 178 -1.30 23.57 -18.78
N ILE A 179 -2.44 23.14 -18.23
CA ILE A 179 -2.61 23.08 -16.76
C ILE A 179 -2.35 21.67 -16.19
N ALA A 180 -2.02 20.68 -17.01
CA ALA A 180 -1.75 19.31 -16.55
C ALA A 180 -0.73 19.22 -15.39
N PRO A 181 0.35 20.03 -15.34
CA PRO A 181 1.28 20.02 -14.21
C PRO A 181 0.65 20.46 -12.86
N PHE A 182 -0.46 21.19 -12.89
CA PHE A 182 -1.19 21.64 -11.68
C PHE A 182 -2.27 20.64 -11.25
N LEU A 183 -2.57 19.63 -12.08
CA LEU A 183 -3.58 18.60 -11.78
C LEU A 183 -2.99 17.34 -11.13
N LEU A 184 -1.75 17.41 -10.64
CA LEU A 184 -1.06 16.29 -9.98
C LEU A 184 -1.56 16.05 -8.54
N ASP A 185 -2.08 17.08 -7.89
CA ASP A 185 -2.61 17.02 -6.52
C ASP A 185 -3.96 17.75 -6.45
N ILE A 186 -5.03 17.00 -6.76
CA ILE A 186 -6.40 17.51 -6.81
C ILE A 186 -7.31 16.68 -5.94
N ARG A 187 -8.33 17.31 -5.38
CA ARG A 187 -9.48 16.62 -4.77
C ARG A 187 -10.68 16.81 -5.68
N ARG A 188 -11.45 15.75 -5.89
CA ARG A 188 -12.64 15.76 -6.74
C ARG A 188 -13.85 15.34 -5.94
N ARG A 189 -14.93 16.11 -6.03
CA ARG A 189 -16.24 15.78 -5.43
C ARG A 189 -17.29 15.81 -6.53
N LEU A 190 -18.09 14.76 -6.62
CA LEU A 190 -19.19 14.63 -7.57
C LEU A 190 -20.50 14.91 -6.84
N PHE A 191 -21.39 15.67 -7.46
CA PHE A 191 -22.68 16.04 -6.88
C PHE A 191 -23.81 15.79 -7.88
N HIS A 192 -24.90 15.21 -7.38
CA HIS A 192 -26.16 14.96 -8.08
C HIS A 192 -27.21 16.01 -7.67
N VAL A 193 -28.04 16.43 -8.62
CA VAL A 193 -29.15 17.37 -8.34
C VAL A 193 -30.18 16.73 -7.41
N VAL A 194 -30.60 17.49 -6.39
CA VAL A 194 -31.73 17.15 -5.53
C VAL A 194 -33.03 17.47 -6.29
N PRO A 195 -33.92 16.49 -6.57
CA PRO A 195 -35.20 16.78 -7.23
C PRO A 195 -36.09 17.68 -6.34
N ASP A 196 -36.69 18.72 -6.92
CA ASP A 196 -37.67 19.56 -6.21
C ASP A 196 -38.90 18.72 -5.83
N GLY A 197 -39.10 18.50 -4.53
CA GLY A 197 -39.83 17.34 -4.01
C GLY A 197 -41.37 17.38 -4.02
N THR A 198 -41.97 16.20 -4.26
CA THR A 198 -43.22 15.72 -3.65
C THR A 198 -43.19 14.18 -3.60
N GLY A 199 -42.40 13.58 -2.71
CA GLY A 199 -42.32 12.13 -2.58
C GLY A 199 -41.94 11.71 -1.17
N ARG A 200 -42.93 11.29 -0.38
CA ARG A 200 -42.75 10.73 0.96
C ARG A 200 -41.77 9.56 0.93
N HIS A 201 -40.75 9.61 1.80
CA HIS A 201 -40.45 8.47 2.67
C HIS A 201 -39.99 8.99 4.03
N SER A 202 -40.83 8.76 5.04
CA SER A 202 -40.40 8.80 6.44
C SER A 202 -39.93 7.40 6.81
N THR A 203 -38.73 7.31 7.36
CA THR A 203 -38.41 6.31 8.39
C THR A 203 -37.60 7.00 9.47
N THR A 204 -38.23 7.09 10.62
CA THR A 204 -37.69 7.47 11.93
C THR A 204 -36.48 6.62 12.32
N GLY A 205 -35.48 7.21 12.96
CA GLY A 205 -34.48 6.45 13.71
C GLY A 205 -33.30 7.30 14.20
N ARG A 206 -33.28 7.56 15.52
CA ARG A 206 -32.15 7.76 16.46
C ARG A 206 -30.89 8.53 16.02
N GLU A 207 -30.41 9.39 16.93
CA GLU A 207 -29.08 10.03 16.94
C GLU A 207 -28.02 9.26 16.14
N ALA A 208 -27.63 9.81 15.00
CA ALA A 208 -26.58 9.25 14.16
C ALA A 208 -25.22 9.72 14.68
N ASP A 209 -24.59 8.86 15.47
CA ASP A 209 -23.13 8.71 15.44
C ASP A 209 -22.76 8.44 13.97
N VAL A 210 -21.97 9.32 13.35
CA VAL A 210 -21.65 9.25 11.92
C VAL A 210 -20.70 8.07 11.70
N GLN A 211 -21.27 6.87 11.56
CA GLN A 211 -20.50 5.68 11.19
C GLN A 211 -20.10 5.80 9.73
N GLN A 212 -18.80 6.01 9.47
CA GLN A 212 -18.25 5.83 8.13
C GLN A 212 -17.99 4.34 7.89
N THR A 213 -18.46 3.80 6.76
CA THR A 213 -18.28 2.38 6.41
C THR A 213 -17.09 2.18 5.47
N THR A 214 -16.35 1.09 5.66
CA THR A 214 -15.28 0.62 4.75
C THR A 214 -15.29 -0.90 4.73
N GLU A 215 -14.70 -1.55 3.72
CA GLU A 215 -14.59 -3.02 3.74
C GLU A 215 -13.43 -3.44 4.66
N VAL A 216 -12.29 -2.77 4.54
CA VAL A 216 -11.12 -3.01 5.41
C VAL A 216 -10.61 -1.72 6.02
N LEU A 217 -10.38 -1.71 7.34
CA LEU A 217 -9.65 -0.65 8.03
C LEU A 217 -8.20 -1.11 8.27
N VAL A 218 -7.24 -0.38 7.71
CA VAL A 218 -5.80 -0.59 7.93
C VAL A 218 -5.29 0.46 8.91
N VAL A 219 -4.67 0.01 10.00
CA VAL A 219 -4.16 0.87 11.07
C VAL A 219 -2.64 0.86 11.02
N GLY A 220 -2.05 2.00 10.70
CA GLY A 220 -0.62 2.16 10.41
C GLY A 220 -0.35 2.30 8.91
N ALA A 221 0.35 3.36 8.52
CA ALA A 221 0.77 3.69 7.16
C ALA A 221 2.29 3.57 6.96
N GLY A 222 2.93 2.64 7.68
CA GLY A 222 4.28 2.15 7.38
C GLY A 222 4.29 1.13 6.23
N PRO A 223 5.44 0.52 5.89
CA PRO A 223 5.58 -0.37 4.74
C PRO A 223 4.57 -1.53 4.72
N THR A 224 4.34 -2.16 5.87
CA THR A 224 3.35 -3.25 6.05
C THR A 224 1.93 -2.78 5.71
N GLY A 225 1.47 -1.67 6.31
CA GLY A 225 0.11 -1.18 6.10
C GLY A 225 -0.11 -0.63 4.70
N LEU A 226 0.88 0.07 4.14
CA LEU A 226 0.82 0.57 2.76
C LEU A 226 0.81 -0.59 1.75
N THR A 227 1.57 -1.67 2.00
CA THR A 227 1.53 -2.89 1.17
C THR A 227 0.14 -3.51 1.19
N ALA A 228 -0.46 -3.68 2.38
CA ALA A 228 -1.82 -4.19 2.52
C ALA A 228 -2.82 -3.34 1.73
N ALA A 229 -2.77 -2.02 1.88
CA ALA A 229 -3.67 -1.10 1.22
C ALA A 229 -3.51 -1.11 -0.30
N VAL A 230 -2.27 -1.16 -0.81
CA VAL A 230 -2.01 -1.28 -2.26
C VAL A 230 -2.60 -2.57 -2.80
N GLU A 231 -2.42 -3.70 -2.10
CA GLU A 231 -2.97 -4.98 -2.54
C GLU A 231 -4.49 -5.05 -2.50
N LEU A 232 -5.12 -4.46 -1.48
CA LEU A 232 -6.57 -4.36 -1.38
C LEU A 232 -7.13 -3.46 -2.50
N ALA A 233 -6.53 -2.29 -2.73
CA ALA A 233 -6.94 -1.36 -3.77
C ALA A 233 -6.73 -1.94 -5.19
N ARG A 234 -5.63 -2.67 -5.44
CA ARG A 234 -5.41 -3.42 -6.71
C ARG A 234 -6.50 -4.45 -6.98
N ARG A 235 -7.13 -4.98 -5.92
CA ARG A 235 -8.27 -5.91 -5.99
C ARG A 235 -9.62 -5.19 -5.95
N GLY A 236 -9.65 -3.86 -5.98
CA GLY A 236 -10.90 -3.10 -5.91
C GLY A 236 -11.64 -3.25 -4.58
N ILE A 237 -10.94 -3.61 -3.50
CA ILE A 237 -11.49 -3.64 -2.14
C ILE A 237 -11.34 -2.25 -1.52
N ALA A 238 -12.46 -1.68 -1.07
CA ALA A 238 -12.51 -0.39 -0.39
C ALA A 238 -11.76 -0.48 0.95
N CYS A 239 -10.65 0.24 1.06
CA CYS A 239 -9.88 0.31 2.29
C CYS A 239 -9.68 1.74 2.76
N ARG A 240 -9.76 1.91 4.09
CA ARG A 240 -9.39 3.14 4.79
C ARG A 240 -8.09 2.87 5.52
N VAL A 241 -7.10 3.74 5.32
CA VAL A 241 -5.80 3.66 6.00
C VAL A 241 -5.67 4.83 6.95
N ILE A 242 -5.41 4.57 8.23
CA ILE A 242 -5.20 5.61 9.25
C ILE A 242 -3.78 5.50 9.82
N ASP A 243 -3.18 6.64 10.16
CA ASP A 243 -1.91 6.70 10.86
C ASP A 243 -1.87 7.89 11.83
N LYS A 244 -1.39 7.65 13.06
CA LYS A 244 -1.31 8.68 14.10
C LYS A 244 -0.26 9.76 13.80
N GLN A 245 0.76 9.45 12.99
CA GLN A 245 1.77 10.41 12.58
C GLN A 245 1.16 11.41 11.59
N VAL A 246 1.28 12.71 11.91
CA VAL A 246 0.73 13.80 11.08
C VAL A 246 1.47 13.96 9.76
N THR A 247 2.79 13.76 9.77
CA THR A 247 3.65 13.83 8.59
C THR A 247 4.34 12.50 8.37
N PRO A 248 4.52 12.04 7.11
CA PRO A 248 5.44 10.93 6.83
C PRO A 248 6.83 11.22 7.43
N PRO A 249 7.58 10.20 7.88
CA PRO A 249 8.96 10.38 8.31
C PRO A 249 9.78 11.03 7.20
N GLY A 250 10.28 12.25 7.45
CA GLY A 250 11.14 12.96 6.50
C GLY A 250 12.57 12.39 6.45
N HIS A 251 12.98 11.68 7.50
CA HIS A 251 14.30 11.08 7.65
C HIS A 251 14.21 9.77 8.44
N ALA A 252 14.77 8.70 7.86
CA ALA A 252 15.35 7.51 8.51
C ALA A 252 14.53 6.75 9.58
N ASP A 253 13.99 5.59 9.19
CA ASP A 253 13.60 4.50 10.11
C ASP A 253 14.62 3.35 10.14
N LYS A 254 14.30 2.26 10.86
CA LYS A 254 15.13 1.07 11.11
C LYS A 254 15.54 0.32 9.83
N ALA A 255 14.70 0.31 8.80
CA ALA A 255 14.83 -0.63 7.69
C ALA A 255 15.52 -0.04 6.45
N ILE A 256 16.39 -0.85 5.82
CA ILE A 256 17.16 -0.50 4.62
C ILE A 256 17.21 -1.66 3.62
N GLY A 257 17.58 -2.86 4.07
CA GLY A 257 17.69 -4.01 3.17
C GLY A 257 16.31 -4.43 2.66
N VAL A 258 16.17 -4.54 1.34
CA VAL A 258 15.00 -5.04 0.63
C VAL A 258 15.36 -6.37 -0.01
N HIS A 259 14.73 -7.44 0.45
CA HIS A 259 15.06 -8.80 0.00
C HIS A 259 14.66 -9.03 -1.45
N CYS A 260 15.31 -10.01 -2.09
CA CYS A 260 14.96 -10.51 -3.42
C CYS A 260 13.45 -10.79 -3.53
N ARG A 261 12.86 -11.48 -2.54
CA ARG A 261 11.43 -11.77 -2.51
C ARG A 261 10.54 -10.53 -2.43
N THR A 262 10.97 -9.49 -1.71
CA THR A 262 10.24 -8.21 -1.65
C THR A 262 10.28 -7.48 -2.98
N MET A 263 11.40 -7.53 -3.70
CA MET A 263 11.51 -6.98 -5.05
C MET A 263 10.54 -7.66 -6.02
N GLU A 264 10.40 -8.99 -5.92
CA GLU A 264 9.39 -9.72 -6.68
C GLU A 264 7.97 -9.25 -6.35
N ILE A 265 7.64 -9.04 -5.07
CA ILE A 265 6.34 -8.52 -4.66
C ILE A 265 6.13 -7.12 -5.28
N TRP A 266 7.13 -6.26 -5.24
CA TRP A 266 7.05 -4.92 -5.80
C TRP A 266 6.95 -4.89 -7.33
N GLU A 267 7.42 -5.93 -8.03
CA GLU A 267 7.16 -6.09 -9.47
C GLU A 267 5.66 -6.26 -9.71
N GLU A 268 5.01 -7.12 -8.92
CA GLU A 268 3.55 -7.32 -8.97
C GLU A 268 2.81 -6.04 -8.62
N GLN A 269 3.21 -5.35 -7.55
CA GLN A 269 2.56 -4.11 -7.13
C GLN A 269 2.78 -2.96 -8.12
N GLY A 270 3.77 -3.08 -9.02
CA GLY A 270 4.11 -2.07 -10.01
C GLY A 270 4.92 -0.91 -9.43
N VAL A 271 5.81 -1.20 -8.47
CA VAL A 271 6.69 -0.20 -7.82
C VAL A 271 8.18 -0.58 -7.83
N VAL A 272 8.52 -1.77 -8.39
CA VAL A 272 9.91 -2.26 -8.41
C VAL A 272 10.85 -1.33 -9.14
N ARG A 273 10.39 -0.67 -10.21
CA ARG A 273 11.22 0.24 -11.01
C ARG A 273 11.60 1.47 -10.19
N GLU A 274 10.62 2.09 -9.55
CA GLU A 274 10.83 3.24 -8.67
C GLU A 274 11.74 2.89 -7.50
N ALA A 275 11.63 1.67 -6.96
CA ALA A 275 12.54 1.17 -5.93
C ALA A 275 13.98 1.04 -6.44
N MET A 276 14.18 0.42 -7.61
CA MET A 276 15.51 0.29 -8.24
C MET A 276 16.14 1.66 -8.53
N ASP A 277 15.35 2.61 -9.04
CA ASP A 277 15.81 3.97 -9.38
C ASP A 277 16.18 4.79 -8.12
N ALA A 278 15.56 4.48 -6.98
CA ALA A 278 15.77 5.18 -5.70
C ALA A 278 16.83 4.51 -4.80
N GLY A 279 17.09 3.21 -4.96
CA GLY A 279 17.97 2.42 -4.11
C GLY A 279 19.41 2.31 -4.60
N ILE A 280 20.18 1.46 -3.92
CA ILE A 280 21.53 1.02 -4.30
C ILE A 280 21.60 -0.51 -4.20
N TRP A 281 22.24 -1.17 -5.16
CA TRP A 281 22.41 -2.62 -5.09
C TRP A 281 23.42 -3.01 -4.02
N LEU A 282 23.04 -3.97 -3.17
CA LEU A 282 23.92 -4.56 -2.17
C LEU A 282 24.56 -5.82 -2.76
N THR A 283 25.86 -5.76 -3.00
CA THR A 283 26.60 -6.79 -3.75
C THR A 283 27.25 -7.83 -2.86
N GLY A 284 27.26 -7.62 -1.54
CA GLY A 284 27.90 -8.54 -0.61
C GLY A 284 28.06 -8.00 0.79
N ASN A 285 28.74 -8.77 1.64
CA ASN A 285 29.14 -8.34 2.97
C ASN A 285 30.63 -8.63 3.24
N MET A 286 31.21 -7.81 4.09
CA MET A 286 32.57 -7.97 4.60
C MET A 286 32.57 -7.86 6.12
N VAL A 287 33.32 -8.75 6.77
CA VAL A 287 33.52 -8.73 8.22
C VAL A 287 35.00 -8.54 8.51
N PHE A 288 35.26 -7.58 9.39
CA PHE A 288 36.57 -7.28 9.93
C PHE A 288 36.53 -7.54 11.44
N VAL A 289 37.53 -8.25 11.96
CA VAL A 289 37.70 -8.50 13.39
C VAL A 289 39.06 -7.95 13.79
N ASN A 290 39.08 -7.02 14.74
CA ASN A 290 40.33 -6.38 15.21
C ASN A 290 41.18 -5.77 14.08
N GLY A 291 40.52 -5.25 13.03
CA GLY A 291 41.16 -4.61 11.88
C GLY A 291 41.56 -5.58 10.76
N GLU A 292 41.47 -6.89 10.95
CA GLU A 292 41.75 -7.90 9.93
C GLU A 292 40.45 -8.36 9.25
N GLN A 293 40.46 -8.49 7.92
CA GLN A 293 39.31 -9.02 7.18
C GLN A 293 39.20 -10.53 7.38
N THR A 294 38.17 -10.98 8.10
CA THR A 294 37.94 -12.40 8.39
C THR A 294 36.93 -13.05 7.45
N HIS A 295 36.01 -12.28 6.88
CA HIS A 295 34.98 -12.81 5.98
C HIS A 295 34.68 -11.84 4.84
N ARG A 296 34.45 -12.41 3.65
CA ARG A 296 33.95 -11.69 2.48
C ARG A 296 33.04 -12.63 1.69
N MET A 297 31.81 -12.22 1.48
CA MET A 297 30.85 -12.97 0.69
C MET A 297 30.23 -12.07 -0.37
N SER A 298 30.17 -12.57 -1.60
CA SER A 298 29.40 -11.96 -2.68
C SER A 298 27.97 -12.46 -2.60
N TRP A 299 27.02 -11.55 -2.85
CA TRP A 299 25.60 -11.84 -2.96
C TRP A 299 25.11 -11.91 -4.41
N GLU A 300 26.03 -11.78 -5.37
CA GLU A 300 25.75 -11.99 -6.79
C GLU A 300 25.56 -13.49 -7.06
N LEU A 301 24.31 -13.95 -6.98
CA LEU A 301 23.94 -15.35 -7.20
C LEU A 301 23.26 -15.51 -8.58
N PRO A 302 23.76 -16.40 -9.45
CA PRO A 302 23.10 -16.67 -10.73
C PRO A 302 21.69 -17.23 -10.53
N GLY A 303 20.72 -16.73 -11.30
CA GLY A 303 19.37 -17.30 -11.35
C GLY A 303 18.33 -16.65 -10.44
N LEU A 304 18.71 -15.66 -9.62
CA LEU A 304 17.74 -14.82 -8.93
C LEU A 304 17.11 -13.78 -9.88
N PRO A 305 15.81 -13.50 -9.76
CA PRO A 305 15.16 -12.49 -10.60
C PRO A 305 15.56 -11.05 -10.20
N TYR A 306 15.87 -10.84 -8.92
CA TYR A 306 16.31 -9.56 -8.36
C TYR A 306 17.37 -9.78 -7.28
N ASP A 307 18.33 -8.87 -7.21
CA ASP A 307 19.34 -8.82 -6.16
C ASP A 307 18.84 -8.08 -4.90
N HIS A 308 19.64 -8.13 -3.84
CA HIS A 308 19.37 -7.40 -2.59
C HIS A 308 19.53 -5.90 -2.82
N LEU A 309 18.49 -5.12 -2.53
CA LEU A 309 18.48 -3.67 -2.69
C LEU A 309 18.59 -2.96 -1.34
N GLY A 310 19.44 -1.94 -1.25
CA GLY A 310 19.46 -0.98 -0.14
C GLY A 310 18.55 0.20 -0.45
N LEU A 311 17.42 0.30 0.25
CA LEU A 311 16.44 1.37 0.10
C LEU A 311 15.94 1.82 1.49
N PRO A 312 16.18 3.08 1.90
CA PRO A 312 15.67 3.57 3.17
C PRO A 312 14.15 3.46 3.26
N GLN A 313 13.63 3.10 4.44
CA GLN A 313 12.20 2.97 4.67
C GLN A 313 11.37 4.20 4.25
N TYR A 314 11.86 5.43 4.46
CA TYR A 314 11.13 6.63 4.05
C TYR A 314 10.94 6.71 2.52
N GLU A 315 11.88 6.20 1.73
CA GLU A 315 11.71 6.05 0.28
C GLU A 315 10.69 4.95 -0.04
N THR A 316 10.75 3.81 0.66
CA THR A 316 9.75 2.74 0.55
C THR A 316 8.33 3.26 0.82
N GLU A 317 8.13 4.01 1.91
CA GLU A 317 6.84 4.60 2.26
C GLU A 317 6.40 5.64 1.23
N ARG A 318 7.32 6.49 0.73
CA ARG A 318 7.04 7.47 -0.32
C ARG A 318 6.56 6.77 -1.60
N ILE A 319 7.25 5.72 -2.02
CA ILE A 319 6.95 4.95 -3.24
C ILE A 319 5.60 4.24 -3.09
N LEU A 320 5.37 3.52 -1.99
CA LEU A 320 4.11 2.83 -1.76
C LEU A 320 2.93 3.79 -1.57
N THR A 321 3.14 4.94 -0.91
CA THR A 321 2.12 5.99 -0.78
C THR A 321 1.74 6.57 -2.15
N ALA A 322 2.72 6.84 -3.01
CA ALA A 322 2.47 7.30 -4.37
C ALA A 322 1.70 6.26 -5.18
N ARG A 323 2.06 4.97 -5.04
CA ARG A 323 1.33 3.88 -5.69
C ARG A 323 -0.11 3.76 -5.20
N LEU A 324 -0.33 3.84 -3.90
CA LEU A 324 -1.66 3.79 -3.30
C LEU A 324 -2.53 4.96 -3.79
N ALA A 325 -1.96 6.16 -3.88
CA ALA A 325 -2.64 7.34 -4.41
C ALA A 325 -3.04 7.17 -5.89
N ALA A 326 -2.17 6.54 -6.71
CA ALA A 326 -2.49 6.21 -8.10
C ALA A 326 -3.64 5.18 -8.22
N LEU A 327 -3.92 4.43 -7.16
CA LEU A 327 -5.06 3.51 -7.05
C LEU A 327 -6.30 4.17 -6.39
N GLY A 328 -6.26 5.48 -6.13
CA GLY A 328 -7.39 6.24 -5.61
C GLY A 328 -7.54 6.26 -4.08
N VAL A 329 -6.58 5.72 -3.33
CA VAL A 329 -6.61 5.68 -1.86
C VAL A 329 -5.48 6.54 -1.29
N ARG A 330 -5.75 7.28 -0.20
CA ARG A 330 -4.72 8.06 0.50
C ARG A 330 -4.75 7.76 2.00
N PRO A 331 -3.60 7.57 2.67
CA PRO A 331 -3.56 7.44 4.12
C PRO A 331 -4.04 8.71 4.81
N GLN A 332 -4.86 8.54 5.83
CA GLN A 332 -5.33 9.61 6.69
C GLN A 332 -4.38 9.75 7.88
N ARG A 333 -3.53 10.77 7.80
CA ARG A 333 -2.51 11.06 8.79
C ARG A 333 -3.04 11.93 9.92
N GLY A 334 -2.43 11.80 11.10
CA GLY A 334 -2.94 12.38 12.35
C GLY A 334 -4.20 11.69 12.89
N ALA A 335 -4.58 10.52 12.35
CA ALA A 335 -5.73 9.74 12.77
C ALA A 335 -5.28 8.52 13.59
N GLU A 336 -5.69 8.46 14.86
CA GLU A 336 -5.25 7.44 15.81
C GLU A 336 -6.39 6.47 16.16
N LEU A 337 -6.15 5.16 16.05
CA LEU A 337 -7.06 4.17 16.61
C LEU A 337 -7.05 4.23 18.15
N VAL A 338 -8.19 4.50 18.76
CA VAL A 338 -8.33 4.58 20.23
C VAL A 338 -8.80 3.25 20.82
N ASP A 339 -9.82 2.67 20.19
CA ASP A 339 -10.47 1.43 20.62
C ASP A 339 -11.20 0.75 19.46
N PHE A 340 -11.60 -0.51 19.64
CA PHE A 340 -12.54 -1.17 18.74
C PHE A 340 -13.28 -2.31 19.45
N THR A 341 -14.45 -2.65 18.92
CA THR A 341 -15.18 -3.88 19.23
C THR A 341 -15.48 -4.63 17.94
N GLN A 342 -15.76 -5.93 18.02
CA GLN A 342 -16.12 -6.73 16.86
C GLN A 342 -17.31 -7.65 17.16
N ASP A 343 -18.06 -7.96 16.12
CA ASP A 343 -19.20 -8.87 16.14
C ASP A 343 -19.12 -9.85 14.96
N ALA A 344 -20.21 -10.60 14.73
CA ALA A 344 -20.27 -11.59 13.66
C ALA A 344 -20.14 -10.98 12.25
N ASP A 345 -20.43 -9.69 12.07
CA ASP A 345 -20.54 -9.03 10.77
C ASP A 345 -19.40 -8.04 10.48
N GLY A 346 -18.67 -7.57 11.51
CA GLY A 346 -17.63 -6.56 11.31
C GLY A 346 -16.94 -6.09 12.59
N VAL A 347 -16.15 -5.03 12.44
CA VAL A 347 -15.38 -4.34 13.46
C VAL A 347 -15.85 -2.88 13.52
N THR A 348 -16.16 -2.40 14.72
CA THR A 348 -16.50 -1.00 14.98
C THR A 348 -15.34 -0.35 15.72
N ALA A 349 -14.61 0.54 15.04
CA ALA A 349 -13.42 1.20 15.54
C ALA A 349 -13.70 2.66 15.92
N THR A 350 -13.17 3.10 17.05
CA THR A 350 -13.13 4.52 17.44
C THR A 350 -11.80 5.11 17.03
N VAL A 351 -11.84 6.13 16.18
CA VAL A 351 -10.67 6.82 15.65
C VAL A 351 -10.67 8.25 16.18
N ARG A 352 -9.55 8.71 16.73
CA ARG A 352 -9.31 10.12 17.02
C ARG A 352 -8.81 10.80 15.76
N THR A 353 -9.46 11.87 15.35
CA THR A 353 -9.14 12.64 14.14
C THR A 353 -8.08 13.70 14.42
N ALA A 354 -7.44 14.21 13.36
CA ALA A 354 -6.34 15.16 13.45
C ALA A 354 -6.73 16.50 14.11
N ASP A 355 -8.01 16.86 14.09
CA ASP A 355 -8.58 18.05 14.75
C ASP A 355 -8.87 17.81 16.25
N GLY A 356 -8.54 16.64 16.79
CA GLY A 356 -8.77 16.24 18.18
C GLY A 356 -10.16 15.66 18.43
N GLY A 357 -11.02 15.59 17.42
CA GLY A 357 -12.32 14.92 17.48
C GLY A 357 -12.20 13.39 17.56
N THR A 358 -13.35 12.73 17.68
CA THR A 358 -13.46 11.27 17.56
C THR A 358 -14.54 10.91 16.58
N GLU A 359 -14.31 9.88 15.78
CA GLU A 359 -15.29 9.30 14.86
C GLU A 359 -15.38 7.77 15.05
N THR A 360 -16.49 7.21 14.58
CA THR A 360 -16.73 5.76 14.57
C THR A 360 -16.62 5.24 13.13
N VAL A 361 -15.83 4.19 12.93
CA VAL A 361 -15.64 3.53 11.63
C VAL A 361 -16.14 2.10 11.70
N ARG A 362 -17.02 1.71 10.79
CA ARG A 362 -17.47 0.32 10.65
C ARG A 362 -16.74 -0.33 9.49
N ALA A 363 -16.01 -1.41 9.78
CA ALA A 363 -15.26 -2.19 8.79
C ALA A 363 -15.71 -3.67 8.78
N ALA A 364 -15.58 -4.38 7.66
CA ALA A 364 -15.77 -5.84 7.66
C ALA A 364 -14.58 -6.56 8.32
N TYR A 365 -13.38 -6.00 8.17
CA TYR A 365 -12.13 -6.47 8.76
C TYR A 365 -11.21 -5.32 9.19
N LEU A 366 -10.34 -5.57 10.17
CA LEU A 366 -9.30 -4.63 10.62
C LEU A 366 -7.92 -5.29 10.52
N VAL A 367 -6.95 -4.57 9.96
CA VAL A 367 -5.54 -4.98 9.90
C VAL A 367 -4.68 -4.01 10.72
N GLY A 368 -4.13 -4.49 11.82
CA GLY A 368 -3.16 -3.80 12.65
C GLY A 368 -1.74 -3.92 12.09
N ALA A 369 -1.26 -2.85 11.49
CA ALA A 369 0.09 -2.66 10.99
C ALA A 369 0.78 -1.45 11.68
N ASP A 370 0.39 -1.19 12.93
CA ASP A 370 0.71 -0.02 13.76
C ASP A 370 1.97 -0.19 14.62
N GLY A 371 2.84 -1.12 14.22
CA GLY A 371 4.21 -1.25 14.69
C GLY A 371 4.39 -1.85 16.08
N ALA A 372 5.59 -1.66 16.65
CA ALA A 372 6.01 -2.32 17.89
C ALA A 372 5.12 -1.98 19.10
N HIS A 373 4.51 -0.80 19.12
CA HIS A 373 3.57 -0.33 20.15
C HIS A 373 2.10 -0.48 19.72
N SER A 374 1.81 -1.47 18.88
CA SER A 374 0.49 -1.71 18.31
C SER A 374 -0.62 -1.65 19.36
N ARG A 375 -1.55 -0.72 19.14
CA ARG A 375 -2.81 -0.59 19.87
C ARG A 375 -3.74 -1.74 19.52
N VAL A 376 -3.71 -2.19 18.26
CA VAL A 376 -4.51 -3.35 17.82
C VAL A 376 -4.13 -4.60 18.61
N ARG A 377 -2.82 -4.90 18.68
CA ARG A 377 -2.29 -6.03 19.45
C ARG A 377 -2.69 -5.94 20.93
N GLU A 378 -2.51 -4.76 21.54
CA GLU A 378 -2.85 -4.52 22.95
C GLU A 378 -4.33 -4.80 23.22
N ARG A 379 -5.24 -4.28 22.38
CA ARG A 379 -6.68 -4.42 22.57
C ARG A 379 -7.19 -5.85 22.36
N LEU A 380 -6.52 -6.64 21.52
CA LEU A 380 -6.78 -8.07 21.39
C LEU A 380 -6.21 -8.89 22.56
N GLY A 381 -5.43 -8.29 23.46
CA GLY A 381 -4.76 -9.02 24.54
C GLY A 381 -3.69 -9.99 24.05
N LEU A 382 -3.14 -9.76 22.85
CA LEU A 382 -2.08 -10.60 22.28
C LEU A 382 -0.76 -10.29 22.97
N THR A 383 0.00 -11.33 23.30
CA THR A 383 1.25 -11.19 24.06
C THR A 383 2.42 -11.80 23.29
N PHE A 384 3.58 -11.14 23.38
CA PHE A 384 4.80 -11.69 22.80
C PHE A 384 5.26 -12.92 23.59
N THR A 385 5.23 -14.09 22.95
CA THR A 385 5.70 -15.36 23.49
C THR A 385 7.22 -15.49 23.36
N GLY A 386 7.84 -16.31 24.22
CA GLY A 386 9.30 -16.51 24.28
C GLY A 386 10.07 -15.52 25.16
N GLY A 387 9.37 -14.55 25.77
CA GLY A 387 9.99 -13.42 26.44
C GLY A 387 10.64 -12.48 25.43
N LEU A 388 10.61 -11.17 25.69
CA LEU A 388 11.51 -10.26 25.00
C LEU A 388 12.93 -10.67 25.44
N GLY A 389 13.61 -11.54 24.69
CA GLY A 389 15.00 -11.84 24.99
C GLY A 389 15.77 -10.54 24.77
N ARG A 390 16.40 -10.09 25.85
CA ARG A 390 16.85 -8.71 26.00
C ARG A 390 18.32 -8.67 25.66
N PHE A 391 18.68 -7.90 24.63
CA PHE A 391 20.02 -7.33 24.60
C PHE A 391 20.00 -6.15 25.58
N PRO A 392 20.75 -6.19 26.70
CA PRO A 392 20.78 -5.08 27.65
C PRO A 392 21.41 -3.81 27.05
N GLN A 393 22.12 -3.94 25.92
CA GLN A 393 22.81 -2.84 25.28
C GLN A 393 21.83 -1.93 24.51
N LEU A 394 22.05 -0.63 24.61
CA LEU A 394 21.50 0.37 23.71
C LEU A 394 22.36 0.46 22.46
N PHE A 395 21.72 0.72 21.32
CA PHE A 395 22.38 0.90 20.03
C PHE A 395 22.12 2.31 19.53
N MET A 396 23.13 2.91 18.91
CA MET A 396 23.02 4.13 18.14
C MET A 396 22.88 3.76 16.66
N LEU A 397 21.97 4.42 15.96
CA LEU A 397 21.79 4.34 14.52
C LEU A 397 21.94 5.73 13.91
N VAL A 398 22.76 5.89 12.87
CA VAL A 398 23.02 7.19 12.22
C VAL A 398 23.08 7.10 10.69
N ASP A 399 22.61 8.15 10.01
CA ASP A 399 22.75 8.34 8.56
C ASP A 399 23.79 9.45 8.31
N VAL A 400 24.94 9.08 7.76
CA VAL A 400 26.15 9.92 7.75
C VAL A 400 27.00 9.66 6.52
N ASP A 401 27.78 10.65 6.10
CA ASP A 401 28.79 10.47 5.05
C ASP A 401 30.13 10.03 5.69
N VAL A 402 30.77 9.00 5.13
CA VAL A 402 32.02 8.39 5.66
C VAL A 402 33.11 8.40 4.59
N ASN A 403 34.26 9.01 4.88
CA ASN A 403 35.39 8.98 3.94
C ASN A 403 36.25 7.72 4.14
N TRP A 404 36.21 6.81 3.17
CA TRP A 404 37.06 5.62 3.14
C TRP A 404 37.13 5.06 1.72
N ASP A 405 38.03 4.11 1.51
CA ASP A 405 38.21 3.40 0.24
C ASP A 405 37.64 1.96 0.30
N MET A 406 36.55 1.77 1.04
CA MET A 406 35.87 0.48 1.11
C MET A 406 35.08 0.19 -0.17
N PRO A 407 34.93 -1.08 -0.58
CA PRO A 407 34.17 -1.43 -1.78
C PRO A 407 32.71 -0.95 -1.73
N ASP A 408 32.25 -0.38 -2.85
CA ASP A 408 30.85 0.02 -3.01
C ASP A 408 29.90 -1.17 -2.90
N GLY A 409 28.66 -0.92 -2.48
CA GLY A 409 27.60 -1.94 -2.40
C GLY A 409 27.80 -3.00 -1.31
N HIS A 410 28.90 -2.99 -0.56
CA HIS A 410 29.13 -3.97 0.49
C HIS A 410 28.60 -3.51 1.84
N LEU A 411 27.87 -4.39 2.54
CA LEU A 411 27.60 -4.24 3.96
C LEU A 411 28.87 -4.55 4.76
N LEU A 412 29.33 -3.60 5.57
CA LEU A 412 30.58 -3.73 6.30
C LEU A 412 30.31 -3.94 7.79
N ARG A 413 30.98 -4.91 8.39
CA ARG A 413 30.93 -5.16 9.83
C ARG A 413 32.34 -5.08 10.40
N PHE A 414 32.56 -4.20 11.38
CA PHE A 414 33.81 -4.14 12.13
C PHE A 414 33.52 -4.56 13.57
N LEU A 415 34.16 -5.63 14.00
CA LEU A 415 34.03 -6.20 15.33
C LEU A 415 35.33 -6.00 16.10
N HIS A 416 35.22 -5.64 17.37
CA HIS A 416 36.35 -5.63 18.29
C HIS A 416 36.18 -6.70 19.35
N MET A 417 37.22 -7.50 19.53
CA MET A 417 37.27 -8.62 20.44
C MET A 417 38.44 -8.42 21.41
N THR A 418 38.14 -8.45 22.71
CA THR A 418 39.12 -8.44 23.81
C THR A 418 38.92 -9.70 24.65
N ASP A 419 39.99 -10.47 24.90
CA ASP A 419 39.95 -11.72 25.68
C ASP A 419 38.86 -12.71 25.23
N GLY A 420 38.62 -12.78 23.92
CA GLY A 420 37.60 -13.67 23.32
C GLY A 420 36.15 -13.19 23.51
N GLN A 421 35.93 -11.96 23.98
CA GLN A 421 34.60 -11.35 24.11
C GLN A 421 34.46 -10.15 23.17
N MET A 422 33.30 -10.00 22.54
CA MET A 422 33.00 -8.84 21.70
C MET A 422 32.69 -7.62 22.57
N ASP A 423 33.47 -6.55 22.44
CA ASP A 423 33.29 -5.31 23.21
C ASP A 423 33.06 -4.07 22.32
N GLY A 424 33.03 -4.26 21.00
CA GLY A 424 32.77 -3.22 20.02
C GLY A 424 32.21 -3.80 18.72
N MET A 425 31.25 -3.11 18.12
CA MET A 425 30.66 -3.48 16.84
C MET A 425 30.22 -2.23 16.08
N LEU A 426 30.56 -2.19 14.80
CA LEU A 426 30.15 -1.17 13.85
C LEU A 426 29.59 -1.89 12.60
N VAL A 427 28.33 -1.64 12.26
CA VAL A 427 27.69 -2.15 11.04
C VAL A 427 27.36 -0.98 10.13
N CYS A 428 27.91 -0.98 8.93
CA CYS A 428 27.73 0.09 7.95
C CYS A 428 27.03 -0.47 6.70
N VAL A 429 25.83 0.04 6.44
CA VAL A 429 25.02 -0.33 5.27
C VAL A 429 25.08 0.83 4.28
N PRO A 430 25.56 0.64 3.04
CA PRO A 430 25.62 1.71 2.06
C PRO A 430 24.21 2.14 1.66
N LEU A 431 24.05 3.44 1.45
CA LEU A 431 22.83 4.07 0.94
C LEU A 431 23.14 4.82 -0.34
N ARG A 432 22.11 5.07 -1.16
CA ARG A 432 22.28 5.90 -2.35
C ARG A 432 22.78 7.30 -1.98
N GLY A 433 23.91 7.67 -2.55
CA GLY A 433 24.63 8.92 -2.28
C GLY A 433 26.13 8.67 -2.17
N ALA A 434 26.96 9.63 -2.58
CA ALA A 434 28.40 9.51 -2.45
C ALA A 434 28.77 9.38 -0.96
N HIS A 435 29.52 8.33 -0.61
CA HIS A 435 30.02 8.09 0.74
C HIS A 435 28.94 7.96 1.83
N ARG A 436 27.67 7.75 1.48
CA ARG A 436 26.56 7.75 2.44
C ARG A 436 26.33 6.37 3.04
N TYR A 437 26.32 6.27 4.37
CA TYR A 437 26.09 5.02 5.08
C TYR A 437 25.08 5.18 6.21
N ARG A 438 24.28 4.13 6.43
CA ARG A 438 23.64 3.90 7.71
C ARG A 438 24.58 3.12 8.60
N ILE A 439 24.90 3.68 9.76
CA ILE A 439 25.77 3.04 10.74
C ILE A 439 24.97 2.66 11.98
N ALA A 440 25.05 1.38 12.37
CA ALA A 440 24.59 0.89 13.66
C ALA A 440 25.80 0.50 14.53
N THR A 441 25.84 0.95 15.78
CA THR A 441 26.89 0.63 16.75
C THR A 441 26.32 0.60 18.16
N LEU A 442 27.09 0.09 19.13
CA LEU A 442 26.76 0.25 20.54
C LEU A 442 26.63 1.74 20.90
N ALA A 443 25.57 2.11 21.61
CA ALA A 443 25.37 3.47 22.07
C ALA A 443 26.39 3.82 23.16
N PRO A 444 26.91 5.07 23.19
CA PRO A 444 27.75 5.55 24.27
C PRO A 444 27.14 5.34 25.68
N PRO A 445 27.95 5.01 26.72
CA PRO A 445 27.45 4.75 28.07
C PRO A 445 26.61 5.89 28.68
N ARG A 446 26.81 7.14 28.22
CA ARG A 446 26.03 8.31 28.66
C ARG A 446 24.53 8.16 28.40
N PHE A 447 24.12 7.45 27.34
CA PHE A 447 22.71 7.21 27.05
C PHE A 447 22.08 6.22 28.02
N PHE A 448 22.84 5.21 28.47
CA PHE A 448 22.38 4.29 29.51
C PHE A 448 22.20 5.00 30.85
N ALA A 449 23.04 6.01 31.15
CA ALA A 449 22.87 6.81 32.37
C ALA A 449 21.57 7.63 32.37
N GLN A 450 21.09 8.07 31.20
CA GLN A 450 19.85 8.84 31.05
C GLN A 450 18.59 8.02 31.34
N THR A 451 18.64 6.69 31.22
CA THR A 451 17.49 5.83 31.56
C THR A 451 17.30 5.68 33.08
N GLY A 452 18.17 6.29 33.91
CA GLY A 452 18.10 6.18 35.36
C GLY A 452 18.28 4.74 35.88
N GLY A 453 18.95 3.88 35.10
CA GLY A 453 19.11 2.46 35.39
C GLY A 453 17.86 1.61 35.10
N ARG A 454 16.86 2.16 34.41
CA ARG A 454 15.69 1.41 33.90
C ARG A 454 15.91 0.98 32.44
N ASP A 455 15.25 -0.09 32.02
CA ASP A 455 15.25 -0.51 30.62
C ASP A 455 14.48 0.50 29.75
N ALA A 456 15.08 1.00 28.66
CA ALA A 456 14.37 1.79 27.65
C ALA A 456 13.27 0.96 26.95
N PRO A 457 12.17 1.53 26.45
CA PRO A 457 11.17 0.78 25.69
C PRO A 457 11.78 0.13 24.42
N PRO A 458 11.19 -0.96 23.89
CA PRO A 458 11.57 -1.53 22.59
C PRO A 458 11.42 -0.49 21.46
N GLY A 459 12.36 -0.44 20.52
CA GLY A 459 12.31 0.54 19.42
C GLY A 459 13.14 1.80 19.70
N PHE A 460 12.84 2.87 18.96
CA PHE A 460 13.51 4.16 19.14
C PHE A 460 12.98 4.85 20.39
N SER A 461 13.87 5.50 21.12
CA SER A 461 13.49 6.30 22.27
C SER A 461 13.51 7.77 21.88
N GLU A 462 12.33 8.39 21.85
CA GLU A 462 12.17 9.85 21.69
C GLU A 462 12.55 10.60 22.99
N GLU A 463 12.77 9.87 24.09
CA GLU A 463 13.11 10.41 25.41
C GLU A 463 14.62 10.54 25.64
N LEU A 464 15.44 9.89 24.80
CA LEU A 464 16.90 9.97 24.86
C LEU A 464 17.41 11.06 23.93
N ASP A 465 18.52 11.70 24.33
CA ASP A 465 19.18 12.66 23.45
C ASP A 465 19.58 12.02 22.12
N GLU A 466 19.67 12.83 21.06
CA GLU A 466 20.15 12.35 19.78
C GLU A 466 21.68 12.17 19.79
N PRO A 467 22.19 11.10 19.16
CA PRO A 467 23.63 10.95 18.97
C PRO A 467 24.25 12.02 18.08
N THR A 468 25.42 12.53 18.47
CA THR A 468 26.11 13.60 17.74
C THR A 468 27.13 13.03 16.77
N ILE A 469 27.59 13.86 15.83
CA ILE A 469 28.68 13.48 14.92
C ILE A 469 29.97 13.11 15.67
N ALA A 470 30.19 13.68 16.87
CA ALA A 470 31.34 13.33 17.71
C ALA A 470 31.20 11.90 18.28
N ASP A 471 29.99 11.46 18.64
CA ASP A 471 29.75 10.07 19.06
C ASP A 471 30.01 9.09 17.90
N VAL A 472 29.61 9.47 16.68
CA VAL A 472 29.90 8.68 15.46
C VAL A 472 31.39 8.62 15.20
N GLN A 473 32.09 9.76 15.25
CA GLN A 473 33.52 9.82 15.02
C GLN A 473 34.29 8.99 16.06
N ALA A 474 33.88 9.00 17.33
CA ALA A 474 34.50 8.18 18.36
C ALA A 474 34.35 6.67 18.09
N ALA A 475 33.19 6.24 17.57
CA ALA A 475 32.99 4.85 17.16
C ALA A 475 33.86 4.48 15.94
N LEU A 476 33.96 5.38 14.95
CA LEU A 476 34.82 5.19 13.78
C LEU A 476 36.31 5.14 14.15
N ASP A 477 36.79 6.05 15.00
CA ASP A 477 38.20 6.09 15.42
C ASP A 477 38.62 4.81 16.16
N ARG A 478 37.68 4.15 16.85
CA ARG A 478 37.91 2.89 17.56
C ARG A 478 37.84 1.66 16.64
N LEU A 479 36.89 1.63 15.70
CA LEU A 479 36.49 0.39 15.01
C LEU A 479 36.76 0.38 13.50
N ALA A 480 36.76 1.53 12.85
CA ALA A 480 36.93 1.65 11.40
C ALA A 480 38.43 1.78 11.02
N PRO A 481 38.79 1.72 9.72
CA PRO A 481 40.16 1.91 9.28
C PRO A 481 40.75 3.25 9.76
N PRO A 482 42.05 3.31 10.09
CA PRO A 482 42.70 4.54 10.51
C PRO A 482 42.52 5.68 9.50
N GLY A 483 42.14 6.86 9.99
CA GLY A 483 41.92 8.04 9.16
C GLY A 483 40.49 8.24 8.66
N THR A 484 39.57 7.30 8.93
CA THR A 484 38.15 7.42 8.60
C THR A 484 37.51 8.63 9.31
N ARG A 485 36.71 9.41 8.59
CA ARG A 485 36.00 10.60 9.09
C ARG A 485 34.53 10.55 8.72
N ALA A 486 33.70 10.89 9.71
CA ALA A 486 32.29 11.18 9.51
C ALA A 486 32.09 12.65 9.12
N SER A 487 31.13 12.89 8.23
CA SER A 487 30.66 14.23 7.89
C SER A 487 29.16 14.19 7.60
N ASN A 488 28.49 15.35 7.63
CA ASN A 488 27.12 15.47 7.13
C ASN A 488 26.11 14.51 7.80
N LEU A 489 26.07 14.52 9.14
CA LEU A 489 25.11 13.75 9.92
C LEU A 489 23.68 14.21 9.58
N ARG A 490 22.93 13.37 8.87
CA ARG A 490 21.58 13.67 8.39
C ARG A 490 20.52 13.36 9.43
N TRP A 491 20.77 12.30 10.18
CA TRP A 491 19.84 11.76 11.16
C TRP A 491 20.58 10.83 12.12
N SER A 492 20.07 10.76 13.36
CA SER A 492 20.61 9.91 14.40
C SER A 492 19.54 9.56 15.42
N SER A 493 19.53 8.32 15.92
CA SER A 493 18.66 7.92 17.03
C SER A 493 19.28 6.82 17.87
N VAL A 494 18.85 6.72 19.12
CA VAL A 494 19.13 5.57 19.99
C VAL A 494 17.96 4.62 19.95
N PHE A 495 18.24 3.31 19.92
CA PHE A 495 17.23 2.28 19.94
C PHE A 495 17.66 1.08 20.78
N ARG A 496 16.66 0.31 21.22
CA ARG A 496 16.89 -0.97 21.88
C ARG A 496 16.42 -2.12 21.00
N ILE A 497 17.26 -3.16 20.91
CA ILE A 497 16.91 -4.40 20.23
C ILE A 497 15.92 -5.19 21.08
N SER A 498 14.86 -5.67 20.45
CA SER A 498 13.91 -6.59 21.04
C SER A 498 13.53 -7.64 20.01
N HIS A 499 13.21 -8.83 20.49
CA HIS A 499 12.66 -9.88 19.65
C HIS A 499 11.45 -10.50 20.32
N GLY A 500 10.49 -10.98 19.54
CA GLY A 500 9.31 -11.62 20.07
C GLY A 500 8.29 -11.89 18.97
N ILE A 501 7.38 -12.80 19.22
CA ILE A 501 6.27 -13.12 18.32
C ILE A 501 4.99 -13.29 19.11
N VAL A 502 3.89 -12.72 18.61
CA VAL A 502 2.59 -12.81 19.28
C VAL A 502 2.08 -14.26 19.29
N ASP A 503 1.30 -14.60 20.31
CA ASP A 503 0.69 -15.92 20.47
C ASP A 503 -0.29 -16.28 19.35
N ARG A 504 -0.92 -15.27 18.73
CA ARG A 504 -1.88 -15.40 17.62
C ARG A 504 -1.79 -14.20 16.69
N TYR A 505 -1.97 -14.41 15.39
CA TYR A 505 -1.91 -13.38 14.34
C TYR A 505 -3.29 -12.78 14.03
N ARG A 506 -4.34 -13.40 14.56
CA ARG A 506 -5.73 -13.06 14.31
C ARG A 506 -6.59 -13.33 15.54
N ASP A 507 -7.61 -12.50 15.74
CA ASP A 507 -8.77 -12.82 16.57
C ASP A 507 -10.06 -12.32 15.88
N GLY A 508 -10.91 -13.25 15.46
CA GLY A 508 -12.14 -12.95 14.73
C GLY A 508 -11.88 -12.23 13.40
N ARG A 509 -12.30 -10.98 13.29
CA ARG A 509 -12.19 -10.13 12.09
C ARG A 509 -10.99 -9.17 12.15
N VAL A 510 -10.14 -9.31 13.15
CA VAL A 510 -9.00 -8.43 13.41
C VAL A 510 -7.69 -9.21 13.26
N PHE A 511 -6.75 -8.65 12.53
CA PHE A 511 -5.45 -9.24 12.19
C PHE A 511 -4.31 -8.32 12.62
N VAL A 512 -3.15 -8.89 12.94
CA VAL A 512 -1.90 -8.12 13.16
C VAL A 512 -0.82 -8.58 12.18
N ALA A 513 0.04 -7.65 11.73
CA ALA A 513 1.11 -7.92 10.77
C ALA A 513 2.36 -7.06 11.03
N GLY A 514 3.53 -7.52 10.54
CA GLY A 514 4.80 -6.81 10.74
C GLY A 514 5.17 -6.64 12.22
N ASP A 515 5.75 -5.50 12.59
CA ASP A 515 6.17 -5.18 13.97
C ASP A 515 5.03 -5.28 15.01
N ALA A 516 3.75 -5.25 14.58
CA ALA A 516 2.61 -5.51 15.45
C ALA A 516 2.49 -6.99 15.87
N ALA A 517 2.95 -7.91 15.01
CA ALA A 517 2.89 -9.36 15.21
C ALA A 517 4.25 -9.97 15.62
N HIS A 518 5.37 -9.46 15.10
CA HIS A 518 6.70 -10.00 15.37
C HIS A 518 7.75 -8.90 15.40
N LEU A 519 8.68 -9.00 16.35
CA LEU A 519 9.81 -8.10 16.49
C LEU A 519 11.09 -8.86 16.18
N HIS A 520 11.94 -8.26 15.35
CA HIS A 520 13.20 -8.86 14.93
C HIS A 520 14.38 -7.96 15.31
N PRO A 521 15.55 -8.56 15.62
CA PRO A 521 16.79 -7.81 15.70
C PRO A 521 17.16 -7.18 14.35
N PRO A 522 17.74 -5.97 14.33
CA PRO A 522 18.08 -5.24 13.10
C PRO A 522 19.17 -5.92 12.25
N ALA A 523 19.96 -6.83 12.84
CA ALA A 523 21.19 -7.37 12.25
C ALA A 523 21.01 -8.14 10.93
N GLY A 524 19.78 -8.48 10.55
CA GLY A 524 19.45 -9.17 9.30
C GLY A 524 18.50 -8.41 8.36
N GLY A 525 18.11 -7.17 8.65
CA GLY A 525 17.19 -6.40 7.79
C GLY A 525 15.78 -7.00 7.63
N GLN A 526 15.39 -7.96 8.47
CA GLN A 526 14.24 -8.84 8.22
C GLN A 526 12.87 -8.16 8.43
N GLY A 527 12.73 -7.27 9.41
CA GLY A 527 11.41 -6.82 9.91
C GLY A 527 10.48 -6.22 8.86
N MET A 528 10.97 -5.29 8.05
CA MET A 528 10.18 -4.67 6.98
C MET A 528 9.77 -5.71 5.92
N ASN A 529 10.71 -6.54 5.47
CA ASN A 529 10.46 -7.55 4.44
C ASN A 529 9.45 -8.60 4.90
N THR A 530 9.54 -9.06 6.14
CA THR A 530 8.57 -10.02 6.70
C THR A 530 7.18 -9.38 6.80
N GLY A 531 7.07 -8.13 7.25
CA GLY A 531 5.78 -7.42 7.32
C GLY A 531 5.12 -7.19 5.96
N ILE A 532 5.90 -6.86 4.93
CA ILE A 532 5.42 -6.78 3.54
C ILE A 532 4.88 -8.15 3.09
N GLN A 533 5.62 -9.23 3.36
CA GLN A 533 5.20 -10.59 3.00
C GLN A 533 3.95 -11.06 3.77
N ASP A 534 3.77 -10.65 5.03
CA ASP A 534 2.56 -10.96 5.80
C ASP A 534 1.31 -10.40 5.13
N THR A 535 1.37 -9.12 4.74
CA THR A 535 0.22 -8.45 4.15
C THR A 535 0.00 -8.81 2.68
N TRP A 536 1.06 -9.18 1.96
CA TRP A 536 0.98 -9.84 0.65
C TRP A 536 0.20 -11.16 0.73
N ASN A 537 0.50 -11.99 1.74
CA ASN A 537 -0.22 -13.24 2.00
C ASN A 537 -1.68 -13.02 2.44
N LEU A 538 -1.92 -12.02 3.31
CA LEU A 538 -3.24 -11.77 3.88
C LEU A 538 -4.22 -11.09 2.91
N ALA A 539 -3.75 -10.15 2.08
CA ALA A 539 -4.63 -9.26 1.32
C ALA A 539 -5.53 -9.99 0.30
N TRP A 540 -5.02 -11.01 -0.39
CA TRP A 540 -5.85 -11.78 -1.34
C TRP A 540 -6.92 -12.60 -0.62
N LYS A 541 -6.62 -13.12 0.58
CA LYS A 541 -7.57 -13.86 1.41
C LYS A 541 -8.68 -12.96 1.94
N LEU A 542 -8.30 -11.75 2.40
CA LEU A 542 -9.26 -10.71 2.79
C LEU A 542 -10.16 -10.30 1.62
N ALA A 543 -9.61 -10.13 0.42
CA ALA A 543 -10.41 -9.76 -0.76
C ALA A 543 -11.46 -10.83 -1.09
N LEU A 544 -11.11 -12.12 -1.03
CA LEU A 544 -12.09 -13.20 -1.20
C LEU A 544 -13.14 -13.20 -0.09
N ALA A 545 -12.74 -12.94 1.15
CA ALA A 545 -13.66 -12.93 2.28
C ALA A 545 -14.65 -11.78 2.22
N VAL A 546 -14.20 -10.57 1.88
CA VAL A 546 -15.03 -9.38 1.67
C VAL A 546 -16.07 -9.62 0.56
N ARG A 547 -15.67 -10.26 -0.54
CA ARG A 547 -16.57 -10.60 -1.65
C ARG A 547 -17.52 -11.77 -1.36
N GLY A 548 -17.41 -12.40 -0.18
CA GLY A 548 -18.20 -13.59 0.17
C GLY A 548 -17.82 -14.84 -0.61
N LEU A 549 -16.62 -14.87 -1.21
CA LEU A 549 -16.09 -16.00 -1.99
C LEU A 549 -15.13 -16.88 -1.19
N ALA A 550 -14.69 -16.47 0.01
CA ALA A 550 -13.76 -17.27 0.81
C ALA A 550 -14.43 -18.54 1.37
N ALA A 551 -13.74 -19.67 1.23
CA ALA A 551 -14.10 -20.89 1.93
C ALA A 551 -13.92 -20.74 3.46
N PRO A 552 -14.70 -21.49 4.28
CA PRO A 552 -14.45 -21.57 5.71
C PRO A 552 -13.00 -21.98 6.01
N GLY A 553 -12.33 -21.28 6.91
CA GLY A 553 -10.94 -21.54 7.27
C GLY A 553 -9.89 -20.84 6.41
N LEU A 554 -10.26 -20.20 5.28
CA LEU A 554 -9.29 -19.51 4.42
C LEU A 554 -8.49 -18.46 5.19
N LEU A 555 -9.15 -17.65 6.01
CA LEU A 555 -8.49 -16.59 6.79
C LEU A 555 -7.62 -17.14 7.95
N ASP A 556 -7.91 -18.34 8.44
CA ASP A 556 -7.11 -18.99 9.49
C ASP A 556 -5.73 -19.41 8.98
N SER A 557 -5.64 -19.72 7.67
CA SER A 557 -4.37 -20.06 7.02
C SER A 557 -3.32 -18.94 7.10
N TYR A 558 -3.70 -17.68 7.32
CA TYR A 558 -2.73 -16.58 7.49
C TYR A 558 -1.80 -16.87 8.68
N GLU A 559 -2.36 -17.28 9.82
CA GLU A 559 -1.55 -17.64 10.99
C GLU A 559 -0.75 -18.92 10.71
N THR A 560 -1.38 -19.95 10.15
CA THR A 560 -0.73 -21.22 9.83
C THR A 560 0.47 -21.05 8.89
N GLU A 561 0.41 -20.10 7.97
CA GLU A 561 1.46 -19.86 6.98
C GLU A 561 2.52 -18.85 7.43
N ARG A 562 2.14 -17.79 8.14
CA ARG A 562 3.05 -16.66 8.44
C ARG A 562 3.69 -16.72 9.82
N ARG A 563 3.02 -17.32 10.80
CA ARG A 563 3.56 -17.38 12.15
C ARG A 563 4.80 -18.31 12.25
N PRO A 564 4.82 -19.52 11.66
CA PRO A 564 6.01 -20.38 11.72
C PRO A 564 7.26 -19.71 11.13
N GLU A 565 7.09 -18.92 10.06
CA GLU A 565 8.18 -18.13 9.47
C GLU A 565 8.71 -17.06 10.43
N GLY A 566 7.80 -16.33 11.09
CA GLY A 566 8.19 -15.40 12.14
C GLY A 566 8.92 -16.09 13.29
N GLU A 567 8.49 -17.29 13.70
CA GLU A 567 9.15 -18.10 14.74
C GLU A 567 10.55 -18.55 14.30
N GLU A 568 10.71 -18.96 13.04
CA GLU A 568 12.02 -19.38 12.51
C GLU A 568 13.01 -18.21 12.49
N ILE A 569 12.59 -17.04 12.00
CA ILE A 569 13.44 -15.84 11.94
C ILE A 569 13.84 -15.41 13.36
N VAL A 570 12.90 -15.41 14.32
CA VAL A 570 13.20 -15.12 15.73
C VAL A 570 14.16 -16.16 16.31
N GLY A 571 13.91 -17.45 16.07
CA GLY A 571 14.75 -18.55 16.58
C GLY A 571 16.18 -18.52 16.01
N ARG A 572 16.37 -18.07 14.76
CA ARG A 572 17.68 -17.95 14.12
C ARG A 572 18.50 -16.81 14.69
N ALA A 573 17.88 -15.68 14.99
CA ALA A 573 18.56 -14.54 15.59
C ALA A 573 19.24 -14.89 16.93
N VAL A 574 18.73 -15.89 17.65
CA VAL A 574 19.34 -16.44 18.87
C VAL A 574 20.53 -17.35 18.57
N ARG A 575 20.49 -18.10 17.46
CA ARG A 575 21.55 -19.06 17.06
C ARG A 575 22.78 -18.41 16.44
N MET A 576 22.61 -17.28 15.71
CA MET A 576 23.72 -16.55 15.07
C MET A 576 24.69 -15.88 16.06
N ALA A 577 24.45 -15.98 17.36
CA ALA A 577 25.39 -15.58 18.41
C ALA A 577 26.49 -16.64 18.68
N GLY A 578 26.46 -17.80 18.02
CA GLY A 578 27.44 -18.88 18.19
C GLY A 578 28.04 -19.41 16.88
N THR A 579 29.31 -19.05 16.66
CA THR A 579 30.42 -19.85 16.08
C THR A 579 30.46 -20.37 14.63
N GLU A 580 31.71 -20.38 14.13
CA GLU A 580 32.40 -21.28 13.18
C GLU A 580 32.26 -21.12 11.64
N GLU A 581 33.33 -21.48 10.93
CA GLU A 581 33.49 -21.42 9.47
C GLU A 581 32.47 -22.33 8.77
N VAL A 582 31.68 -21.73 7.86
CA VAL A 582 30.59 -22.36 7.12
C VAL A 582 31.04 -22.58 5.66
N ASP A 583 30.76 -23.75 5.08
CA ASP A 583 31.06 -24.05 3.66
C ASP A 583 30.24 -23.17 2.70
N ARG A 584 30.74 -22.96 1.47
CA ARG A 584 30.13 -22.10 0.46
C ARG A 584 28.70 -22.50 0.08
N ALA A 585 28.41 -23.80 -0.01
CA ALA A 585 27.05 -24.28 -0.32
C ALA A 585 26.05 -23.94 0.81
N ASP A 586 26.53 -23.96 2.05
CA ASP A 586 25.74 -23.57 3.22
C ASP A 586 25.54 -22.05 3.27
N LEU A 587 26.52 -21.26 2.81
CA LEU A 587 26.39 -19.80 2.67
C LEU A 587 25.35 -19.40 1.61
N GLU A 588 25.33 -20.04 0.45
CA GLU A 588 24.33 -19.77 -0.58
C GLU A 588 22.91 -20.09 -0.09
N ARG A 589 22.73 -21.27 0.49
CA ARG A 589 21.45 -21.67 1.10
C ARG A 589 21.03 -20.70 2.21
N GLN A 590 21.97 -20.28 3.05
CA GLN A 590 21.73 -19.30 4.10
C GLN A 590 21.25 -17.97 3.52
N PHE A 591 21.92 -17.46 2.47
CA PHE A 591 21.53 -16.22 1.80
C PHE A 591 20.13 -16.33 1.19
N LEU A 592 19.84 -17.40 0.44
CA LEU A 592 18.52 -17.61 -0.15
C LEU A 592 17.41 -17.65 0.91
N GLN A 593 17.69 -18.27 2.05
CA GLN A 593 16.76 -18.29 3.18
C GLN A 593 16.57 -16.90 3.81
N GLU A 594 17.65 -16.15 4.03
CA GLU A 594 17.59 -14.78 4.57
C GLU A 594 16.86 -13.82 3.63
N MET A 595 16.97 -14.03 2.30
CA MET A 595 16.25 -13.28 1.27
C MET A 595 14.82 -13.80 1.03
N SER A 596 14.35 -14.74 1.86
CA SER A 596 13.02 -15.37 1.78
C SER A 596 12.74 -16.10 0.46
N MET A 597 13.77 -16.53 -0.26
CA MET A 597 13.65 -17.28 -1.52
C MET A 597 13.39 -18.78 -1.32
N LEU A 598 13.54 -19.28 -0.09
CA LEU A 598 13.23 -20.67 0.29
C LEU A 598 11.93 -20.79 1.11
N LEU A 599 11.14 -19.71 1.17
CA LEU A 599 9.86 -19.68 1.88
C LEU A 599 8.92 -20.75 1.31
N SER A 600 8.31 -21.55 2.19
CA SER A 600 7.39 -22.62 1.79
C SER A 600 6.22 -22.77 2.76
N TYR A 601 5.02 -22.89 2.19
CA TYR A 601 3.77 -23.16 2.92
C TYR A 601 3.35 -24.63 2.88
N ALA A 602 4.30 -25.56 2.80
CA ALA A 602 4.01 -27.00 2.68
C ALA A 602 3.10 -27.57 3.78
N GLY A 603 3.06 -26.94 4.97
CA GLY A 603 2.16 -27.31 6.07
C GLY A 603 0.77 -26.66 6.05
N SER A 604 0.47 -25.84 5.04
CA SER A 604 -0.79 -25.11 4.95
C SER A 604 -1.96 -26.02 4.56
N PRO A 605 -3.19 -25.78 5.09
CA PRO A 605 -4.39 -26.45 4.61
C PRO A 605 -4.76 -26.04 3.17
N LEU A 606 -4.12 -25.02 2.61
CA LEU A 606 -4.40 -24.50 1.26
C LEU A 606 -3.46 -25.05 0.19
N VAL A 607 -2.71 -26.11 0.50
CA VAL A 607 -1.81 -26.74 -0.47
C VAL A 607 -2.16 -28.22 -0.66
N GLY A 608 -1.95 -28.76 -1.85
CA GLY A 608 -2.23 -30.17 -2.12
C GLY A 608 -1.64 -30.68 -3.43
N GLU A 609 -1.63 -32.00 -3.59
CA GLU A 609 -1.19 -32.63 -4.83
C GLU A 609 -1.95 -33.91 -5.15
N THR A 610 -1.90 -34.31 -6.41
CA THR A 610 -2.37 -35.62 -6.86
C THR A 610 -1.43 -36.16 -7.93
N VAL A 611 -0.52 -37.03 -7.50
CA VAL A 611 0.51 -37.63 -8.35
C VAL A 611 0.33 -39.14 -8.41
N ALA A 612 0.50 -39.72 -9.60
CA ALA A 612 0.40 -41.17 -9.78
C ALA A 612 1.52 -41.94 -9.05
N ASP A 613 2.70 -41.31 -8.93
CA ASP A 613 3.86 -41.79 -8.18
C ASP A 613 4.51 -40.59 -7.46
N PRO A 614 4.75 -40.65 -6.14
CA PRO A 614 5.47 -39.60 -5.41
C PRO A 614 6.83 -39.22 -6.00
N ALA A 615 7.51 -40.15 -6.70
CA ALA A 615 8.78 -39.88 -7.37
C ALA A 615 8.62 -39.22 -8.76
N ALA A 616 7.42 -39.19 -9.34
CA ALA A 616 7.19 -38.76 -10.72
C ALA A 616 7.58 -37.30 -11.00
N LEU A 617 7.51 -36.44 -9.99
CA LEU A 617 7.83 -35.02 -10.09
C LEU A 617 9.23 -34.66 -9.55
N GLY A 618 9.96 -35.61 -8.96
CA GLY A 618 11.33 -35.40 -8.45
C GLY A 618 11.47 -34.12 -7.60
N ASP A 619 12.45 -33.29 -7.97
CA ASP A 619 12.76 -32.00 -7.32
C ASP A 619 11.88 -30.83 -7.82
N ALA A 620 10.81 -31.09 -8.56
CA ALA A 620 9.92 -30.04 -9.04
C ALA A 620 9.23 -29.31 -7.87
N PRO A 621 8.83 -28.03 -8.07
CA PRO A 621 8.19 -27.21 -7.05
C PRO A 621 7.01 -27.93 -6.39
N ARG A 622 7.04 -28.02 -5.07
CA ARG A 622 6.00 -28.69 -4.28
C ARG A 622 4.91 -27.70 -3.90
N PRO A 623 3.69 -28.18 -3.59
CA PRO A 623 2.66 -27.32 -3.03
C PRO A 623 3.18 -26.61 -1.78
N GLY A 624 3.04 -25.29 -1.74
CA GLY A 624 3.58 -24.39 -0.73
C GLY A 624 4.86 -23.67 -1.14
N ASP A 625 5.67 -24.23 -2.05
CA ASP A 625 6.90 -23.58 -2.51
C ASP A 625 6.58 -22.36 -3.41
N ILE A 626 7.50 -21.40 -3.47
CA ILE A 626 7.44 -20.32 -4.47
C ILE A 626 7.49 -20.92 -5.87
N ALA A 627 6.58 -20.49 -6.75
CA ALA A 627 6.57 -20.93 -8.14
C ALA A 627 7.78 -20.33 -8.89
N PRO A 628 8.73 -21.15 -9.40
CA PRO A 628 9.87 -20.63 -10.14
C PRO A 628 9.43 -20.01 -11.46
N ASP A 629 10.04 -18.88 -11.82
CA ASP A 629 9.81 -18.32 -13.15
C ASP A 629 10.51 -19.17 -14.22
N VAL A 630 9.91 -19.24 -15.40
CA VAL A 630 10.50 -19.88 -16.58
C VAL A 630 10.33 -18.97 -17.78
N ASP A 631 11.33 -18.88 -18.63
CA ASP A 631 11.31 -18.08 -19.85
C ASP A 631 11.04 -18.95 -21.09
N GLY A 632 11.00 -18.31 -22.26
CA GLY A 632 10.88 -19.01 -23.54
C GLY A 632 9.45 -19.41 -23.94
N LEU A 633 8.44 -19.12 -23.11
CA LEU A 633 7.04 -19.36 -23.44
C LEU A 633 6.61 -18.52 -24.64
N ARG A 634 5.77 -19.08 -25.52
CA ARG A 634 5.32 -18.41 -26.76
C ARG A 634 3.81 -18.34 -26.83
N ARG A 635 3.29 -17.18 -27.23
CA ARG A 635 1.86 -16.97 -27.48
C ARG A 635 1.66 -16.44 -28.89
N ARG A 636 0.66 -16.97 -29.59
CA ARG A 636 0.33 -16.52 -30.95
C ARG A 636 0.06 -15.02 -30.97
N GLY A 637 0.72 -14.32 -31.90
CA GLY A 637 0.63 -12.86 -32.04
C GLY A 637 1.58 -12.05 -31.16
N VAL A 638 2.35 -12.69 -30.28
CA VAL A 638 3.38 -12.01 -29.46
C VAL A 638 4.76 -12.22 -30.10
N GLY A 639 5.43 -11.13 -30.43
CA GLY A 639 6.72 -11.15 -31.15
C GLY A 639 7.94 -11.46 -30.27
N HIS A 640 7.79 -11.56 -28.95
CA HIS A 640 8.85 -11.85 -27.99
C HIS A 640 8.47 -13.06 -27.11
N PRO A 641 9.45 -13.76 -26.51
CA PRO A 641 9.12 -14.79 -25.52
C PRO A 641 8.46 -14.15 -24.29
N LEU A 642 7.65 -14.95 -23.62
CA LEU A 642 7.02 -14.63 -22.34
C LEU A 642 7.75 -15.38 -21.22
N ARG A 643 7.73 -14.80 -20.04
CA ARG A 643 8.01 -15.49 -18.78
C ARG A 643 6.73 -16.12 -18.26
N LEU A 644 6.83 -17.16 -17.44
CA LEU A 644 5.68 -17.71 -16.73
C LEU A 644 5.04 -16.64 -15.85
N ARG A 645 5.86 -15.79 -15.25
CA ARG A 645 5.40 -14.66 -14.47
C ARG A 645 4.53 -13.69 -15.28
N ASP A 646 4.71 -13.56 -16.59
CA ASP A 646 3.82 -12.71 -17.40
C ASP A 646 2.39 -13.26 -17.47
N LEU A 647 2.20 -14.56 -17.19
CA LEU A 647 0.90 -15.23 -17.13
C LEU A 647 0.31 -15.25 -15.71
N THR A 648 1.16 -15.41 -14.69
CA THR A 648 0.75 -15.59 -13.29
C THR A 648 0.68 -14.28 -12.50
N ARG A 649 1.31 -13.21 -12.99
CA ARG A 649 1.24 -11.88 -12.38
C ARG A 649 -0.20 -11.35 -12.37
N GLY A 650 -0.54 -10.63 -11.31
CA GLY A 650 -1.87 -10.06 -11.12
C GLY A 650 -2.46 -10.35 -9.75
N THR A 651 -3.79 -10.40 -9.67
CA THR A 651 -4.51 -10.51 -8.39
C THR A 651 -5.26 -11.83 -8.22
N ARG A 652 -5.25 -12.69 -9.23
CA ARG A 652 -6.05 -13.93 -9.34
C ARG A 652 -5.19 -15.17 -9.22
N HIS A 653 -5.83 -16.30 -8.93
CA HIS A 653 -5.18 -17.60 -9.05
C HIS A 653 -4.92 -17.89 -10.52
N THR A 654 -3.88 -18.65 -10.84
CA THR A 654 -3.58 -19.04 -12.23
C THR A 654 -3.49 -20.55 -12.35
N LEU A 655 -4.42 -21.15 -13.10
CA LEU A 655 -4.40 -22.56 -13.45
C LEU A 655 -3.63 -22.76 -14.76
N LEU A 656 -2.60 -23.60 -14.71
CA LEU A 656 -1.78 -24.00 -15.84
C LEU A 656 -2.06 -25.48 -16.11
N LEU A 657 -2.71 -25.79 -17.23
CA LEU A 657 -2.88 -27.18 -17.69
C LEU A 657 -1.84 -27.44 -18.78
N TYR A 658 -0.96 -28.42 -18.57
CA TYR A 658 0.07 -28.81 -19.51
C TYR A 658 -0.38 -30.04 -20.32
N ALA A 659 -0.36 -29.91 -21.64
CA ALA A 659 -0.59 -31.00 -22.58
C ALA A 659 0.70 -31.32 -23.33
N ASP A 660 1.15 -32.57 -23.24
CA ASP A 660 2.32 -33.05 -23.96
C ASP A 660 1.96 -33.42 -25.42
N ALA A 661 2.96 -33.88 -26.18
CA ALA A 661 2.77 -34.29 -27.57
C ALA A 661 1.87 -35.54 -27.75
N THR A 662 1.53 -36.23 -26.65
CA THR A 662 0.66 -37.42 -26.69
C THR A 662 -0.80 -37.10 -26.43
N ALA A 663 -1.11 -35.85 -26.03
CA ALA A 663 -2.45 -35.42 -25.72
C ALA A 663 -3.36 -35.44 -26.96
N ASP A 664 -4.43 -36.24 -26.90
CA ASP A 664 -5.38 -36.34 -28.01
C ASP A 664 -6.43 -35.20 -28.00
N PRO A 665 -7.19 -34.99 -29.09
CA PRO A 665 -8.19 -33.94 -29.15
C PRO A 665 -9.30 -34.03 -28.08
N ALA A 666 -9.62 -35.22 -27.58
CA ALA A 666 -10.62 -35.40 -26.53
C ALA A 666 -10.08 -34.99 -25.16
N GLN A 667 -8.80 -35.28 -24.87
CA GLN A 667 -8.11 -34.80 -23.67
C GLN A 667 -7.99 -33.26 -23.67
N LEU A 668 -7.63 -32.66 -24.80
CA LEU A 668 -7.57 -31.20 -24.94
C LEU A 668 -8.94 -30.54 -24.75
N ALA A 669 -10.02 -31.17 -25.23
CA ALA A 669 -11.39 -30.73 -24.97
C ALA A 669 -11.75 -30.85 -23.47
N GLY A 670 -11.36 -31.95 -22.81
CA GLY A 670 -11.54 -32.11 -21.36
C GLY A 670 -10.81 -31.06 -20.53
N PHE A 671 -9.61 -30.64 -20.95
CA PHE A 671 -8.85 -29.55 -20.30
C PHE A 671 -9.53 -28.19 -20.48
N THR A 672 -10.12 -27.96 -21.66
CA THR A 672 -10.94 -26.78 -21.95
C THR A 672 -12.13 -26.71 -20.99
N ASP A 673 -12.89 -27.81 -20.85
CA ASP A 673 -14.02 -27.89 -19.92
C ASP A 673 -13.60 -27.71 -18.46
N LEU A 674 -12.45 -28.29 -18.06
CA LEU A 674 -11.90 -28.14 -16.73
C LEU A 674 -11.53 -26.68 -16.40
N CYS A 675 -10.93 -25.96 -17.35
CA CYS A 675 -10.64 -24.54 -17.20
C CYS A 675 -11.91 -23.71 -17.00
N ALA A 676 -12.95 -23.97 -17.80
CA ALA A 676 -14.24 -23.28 -17.65
C ALA A 676 -14.89 -23.56 -16.29
N ASP A 677 -14.83 -24.82 -15.84
CA ASP A 677 -15.35 -25.24 -14.53
C ASP A 677 -14.59 -24.59 -13.37
N ALA A 678 -13.25 -24.59 -13.42
CA ALA A 678 -12.41 -23.96 -12.41
C ALA A 678 -12.68 -22.44 -12.28
N ARG A 679 -12.84 -21.73 -13.40
CA ARG A 679 -13.19 -20.29 -13.40
C ARG A 679 -14.55 -20.02 -12.77
N ARG A 680 -15.53 -20.88 -13.07
CA ARG A 680 -16.88 -20.80 -12.50
C ARG A 680 -16.86 -21.04 -10.99
N LEU A 681 -16.15 -22.08 -10.53
CA LEU A 681 -15.98 -22.38 -9.11
C LEU A 681 -15.28 -21.24 -8.36
N ALA A 682 -14.31 -20.59 -8.99
CA ALA A 682 -13.58 -19.46 -8.42
C ALA A 682 -14.34 -18.12 -8.49
N GLY A 683 -15.55 -18.06 -9.06
CA GLY A 683 -16.32 -16.82 -9.16
C GLY A 683 -15.63 -15.69 -9.93
N GLY A 684 -14.75 -16.03 -10.89
CA GLY A 684 -13.95 -15.05 -11.63
C GLY A 684 -12.60 -14.66 -11.00
N GLU A 685 -12.20 -15.30 -9.91
CA GLU A 685 -10.93 -15.06 -9.20
C GLU A 685 -9.78 -16.00 -9.64
N LEU A 686 -9.93 -16.61 -10.82
CA LEU A 686 -8.98 -17.55 -11.40
C LEU A 686 -8.85 -17.29 -12.90
N ASP A 687 -7.62 -17.12 -13.36
CA ASP A 687 -7.24 -17.19 -14.76
C ASP A 687 -6.78 -18.61 -15.08
N ALA A 688 -6.95 -19.05 -16.33
CA ALA A 688 -6.57 -20.40 -16.73
C ALA A 688 -5.93 -20.39 -18.11
N TYR A 689 -4.89 -21.18 -18.29
CA TYR A 689 -4.10 -21.29 -19.52
C TYR A 689 -3.86 -22.76 -19.89
N LEU A 690 -3.91 -23.04 -21.18
CA LEU A 690 -3.45 -24.32 -21.75
C LEU A 690 -2.02 -24.14 -22.26
N LEU A 691 -1.07 -24.83 -21.62
CA LEU A 691 0.33 -24.90 -22.01
C LEU A 691 0.55 -26.14 -22.88
N LEU A 692 1.08 -25.94 -24.08
CA LEU A 692 1.32 -27.01 -25.06
C LEU A 692 2.81 -27.30 -25.23
N ASP A 693 3.18 -28.57 -25.28
CA ASP A 693 4.47 -29.01 -25.83
C ASP A 693 4.64 -28.46 -27.27
N PRO A 694 5.86 -28.17 -27.72
CA PRO A 694 6.11 -27.67 -29.06
C PRO A 694 5.52 -28.56 -30.16
N GLU A 695 5.39 -29.86 -29.93
CA GLU A 695 4.84 -30.81 -30.90
C GLU A 695 3.37 -31.18 -30.68
N ALA A 696 2.71 -30.60 -29.66
CA ALA A 696 1.28 -30.80 -29.45
C ALA A 696 0.44 -29.96 -30.44
N ASP A 697 -0.66 -30.54 -30.92
CA ASP A 697 -1.60 -29.89 -31.81
C ASP A 697 -2.31 -28.71 -31.13
N GLU A 698 -2.37 -27.57 -31.82
CA GLU A 698 -3.09 -26.39 -31.30
C GLU A 698 -4.58 -26.44 -31.70
N PRO A 699 -5.52 -26.37 -30.74
CA PRO A 699 -6.93 -26.27 -31.08
C PRO A 699 -7.22 -24.96 -31.82
N ARG A 700 -7.96 -25.03 -32.94
CA ARG A 700 -8.20 -23.87 -33.84
C ARG A 700 -8.97 -22.71 -33.21
N LEU A 701 -9.78 -23.00 -32.18
CA LEU A 701 -10.57 -22.06 -31.37
C LEU A 701 -10.52 -22.60 -29.92
N ALA A 702 -9.65 -22.04 -29.09
CA ALA A 702 -9.48 -22.47 -27.70
C ALA A 702 -9.92 -21.38 -26.73
N ASP A 703 -10.82 -21.75 -25.81
CA ASP A 703 -10.99 -21.09 -24.51
C ASP A 703 -10.70 -22.18 -23.48
N PRO A 704 -9.51 -22.21 -22.84
CA PRO A 704 -8.69 -21.07 -22.42
C PRO A 704 -7.68 -20.55 -23.45
N PRO A 705 -7.06 -19.38 -23.20
CA PRO A 705 -5.88 -18.93 -23.92
C PRO A 705 -4.76 -19.98 -23.95
N VAL A 706 -4.13 -20.13 -25.11
CA VAL A 706 -3.07 -21.12 -25.35
C VAL A 706 -1.68 -20.47 -25.32
N VAL A 707 -0.74 -21.13 -24.66
CA VAL A 707 0.68 -20.79 -24.60
C VAL A 707 1.49 -22.03 -24.97
N ARG A 708 2.58 -21.88 -25.71
CA ARG A 708 3.45 -22.97 -26.14
C ARG A 708 4.76 -22.92 -25.36
N ASP A 709 5.15 -24.03 -24.75
CA ASP A 709 6.42 -24.21 -24.05
C ASP A 709 7.52 -24.59 -25.06
N ALA A 710 7.84 -23.65 -25.97
CA ALA A 710 8.61 -23.92 -27.19
C ALA A 710 9.96 -24.63 -26.94
N ASP A 711 10.62 -24.29 -25.83
CA ASP A 711 11.93 -24.84 -25.45
C ASP A 711 11.83 -25.93 -24.37
N ARG A 712 10.62 -26.36 -24.01
CA ARG A 712 10.32 -27.33 -22.94
C ARG A 712 10.88 -26.93 -21.57
N ARG A 713 11.03 -25.63 -21.31
CA ARG A 713 11.60 -25.11 -20.05
C ARG A 713 10.59 -25.19 -18.91
N PHE A 714 9.31 -24.94 -19.17
CA PHE A 714 8.26 -25.17 -18.18
C PHE A 714 8.20 -26.65 -17.83
N ARG A 715 8.14 -27.53 -18.84
CA ARG A 715 8.14 -28.98 -18.66
C ARG A 715 9.30 -29.44 -17.77
N ALA A 716 10.52 -28.97 -18.05
CA ALA A 716 11.71 -29.34 -17.28
C ALA A 716 11.68 -28.77 -15.85
N GLY A 717 11.40 -27.47 -15.69
CA GLY A 717 11.39 -26.80 -14.37
C GLY A 717 10.28 -27.28 -13.44
N TYR A 718 9.17 -27.77 -14.01
CA TYR A 718 8.02 -28.31 -13.29
C TYR A 718 7.98 -29.85 -13.28
N GLY A 719 9.04 -30.52 -13.75
CA GLY A 719 9.21 -31.98 -13.66
C GLY A 719 8.15 -32.81 -14.41
N LEU A 720 7.51 -32.25 -15.43
CA LEU A 720 6.41 -32.91 -16.13
C LEU A 720 6.91 -33.90 -17.19
N THR A 721 6.61 -35.17 -17.02
CA THR A 721 6.94 -36.21 -18.01
C THR A 721 5.81 -36.51 -18.99
N GLY A 722 4.57 -36.17 -18.63
CA GLY A 722 3.37 -36.23 -19.49
C GLY A 722 2.43 -35.03 -19.24
N THR A 723 1.11 -35.24 -19.36
CA THR A 723 0.13 -34.21 -18.98
C THR A 723 0.20 -33.90 -17.48
N GLY A 724 -0.12 -32.67 -17.11
CA GLY A 724 -0.13 -32.27 -15.71
C GLY A 724 -0.76 -30.90 -15.51
N LEU A 725 -0.85 -30.47 -14.26
CA LEU A 725 -1.37 -29.16 -13.90
C LEU A 725 -0.62 -28.55 -12.73
N TYR A 726 -0.59 -27.22 -12.72
CA TYR A 726 -0.18 -26.41 -11.58
C TYR A 726 -1.18 -25.29 -11.36
N LEU A 727 -1.64 -25.11 -10.12
CA LEU A 727 -2.41 -23.96 -9.66
C LEU A 727 -1.48 -23.05 -8.87
N ILE A 728 -1.24 -21.86 -9.40
CA ILE A 728 -0.43 -20.84 -8.73
C ILE A 728 -1.36 -19.87 -8.00
N ARG A 729 -1.08 -19.63 -6.73
CA ARG A 729 -1.80 -18.68 -5.87
C ARG A 729 -1.49 -17.23 -6.28
N PRO A 730 -2.35 -16.25 -5.94
CA PRO A 730 -2.10 -14.84 -6.20
C PRO A 730 -0.85 -14.30 -5.51
N ASP A 731 -0.35 -14.98 -4.48
CA ASP A 731 0.87 -14.63 -3.77
C ASP A 731 2.14 -15.29 -4.35
N GLY A 732 2.01 -16.00 -5.48
CA GLY A 732 3.12 -16.60 -6.23
C GLY A 732 3.58 -17.97 -5.73
N HIS A 733 2.86 -18.60 -4.80
CA HIS A 733 3.17 -19.96 -4.34
C HIS A 733 2.37 -21.01 -5.11
N VAL A 734 2.91 -22.22 -5.23
CA VAL A 734 2.17 -23.37 -5.77
C VAL A 734 1.08 -23.75 -4.77
N GLY A 735 -0.19 -23.60 -5.13
CA GLY A 735 -1.33 -24.08 -4.33
C GLY A 735 -1.62 -25.55 -4.57
N PHE A 736 -1.64 -25.97 -5.83
CA PHE A 736 -1.93 -27.35 -6.19
C PHE A 736 -1.12 -27.83 -7.39
N ARG A 737 -0.75 -29.11 -7.41
CA ARG A 737 -0.14 -29.74 -8.60
C ARG A 737 -0.71 -31.13 -8.85
N GLY A 738 -0.75 -31.54 -10.11
CA GLY A 738 -1.21 -32.87 -10.49
C GLY A 738 -0.46 -33.43 -11.69
N ALA A 739 -0.10 -34.71 -11.63
CA ALA A 739 0.52 -35.44 -12.73
C ALA A 739 0.09 -36.93 -12.69
N PRO A 740 -0.81 -37.40 -13.59
CA PRO A 740 -1.48 -36.63 -14.65
C PRO A 740 -2.54 -35.64 -14.11
N VAL A 741 -3.22 -34.94 -15.02
CA VAL A 741 -4.34 -34.05 -14.67
C VAL A 741 -5.46 -34.84 -13.98
N ASP A 742 -5.83 -34.47 -12.74
CA ASP A 742 -6.98 -34.99 -12.00
C ASP A 742 -8.03 -33.87 -11.79
N PRO A 743 -9.12 -33.86 -12.57
CA PRO A 743 -10.20 -32.87 -12.45
C PRO A 743 -10.88 -32.85 -11.08
N ASP A 744 -11.11 -34.01 -10.47
CA ASP A 744 -11.88 -34.12 -9.22
C ASP A 744 -11.04 -33.69 -8.03
N ALA A 745 -9.74 -34.00 -8.03
CA ALA A 745 -8.81 -33.49 -7.05
C ALA A 745 -8.65 -31.97 -7.12
N LEU A 746 -8.56 -31.41 -8.35
CA LEU A 746 -8.53 -29.95 -8.53
C LEU A 746 -9.79 -29.28 -7.98
N ARG A 747 -10.99 -29.81 -8.29
CA ARG A 747 -12.27 -29.28 -7.74
C ARG A 747 -12.28 -29.29 -6.21
N LYS A 748 -11.88 -30.42 -5.61
CA LYS A 748 -11.79 -30.54 -4.14
C LYS A 748 -10.83 -29.51 -3.56
N HIS A 749 -9.68 -29.30 -4.19
CA HIS A 749 -8.72 -28.29 -3.76
C HIS A 749 -9.31 -26.87 -3.88
N LEU A 750 -9.96 -26.53 -5.00
CA LEU A 750 -10.58 -25.22 -5.19
C LEU A 750 -11.65 -24.93 -4.12
N HIS A 751 -12.37 -25.94 -3.62
CA HIS A 751 -13.32 -25.77 -2.51
C HIS A 751 -12.67 -25.46 -1.15
N LEU A 752 -11.37 -25.67 -0.98
CA LEU A 752 -10.63 -25.22 0.21
C LEU A 752 -10.37 -23.71 0.19
N ILE A 753 -10.46 -23.09 -0.99
CA ILE A 753 -10.16 -21.68 -1.22
C ILE A 753 -11.45 -20.89 -1.44
N PHE A 754 -12.31 -21.41 -2.31
CA PHE A 754 -13.54 -20.77 -2.77
C PHE A 754 -14.77 -21.43 -2.13
N GLY A 755 -15.53 -20.64 -1.37
CA GLY A 755 -16.81 -21.03 -0.82
C GLY A 755 -17.91 -21.02 -1.88
N SER A 756 -19.00 -21.75 -1.64
CA SER A 756 -20.22 -21.64 -2.46
C SER A 756 -20.75 -20.21 -2.37
N ALA A 757 -20.81 -19.49 -3.49
CA ALA A 757 -21.39 -18.15 -3.54
C ALA A 757 -22.79 -18.17 -2.90
N ARG A 758 -23.04 -17.27 -1.93
CA ARG A 758 -24.33 -17.15 -1.25
C ARG A 758 -25.39 -16.48 -2.12
#